data_AF-A0A497FLY1-F1
#
_entry.id   AF-A0A497FLY1-F1
#
_cell.length_a   1.000
_cell.length_b   1.000
_cell.length_c   1.000
_cell.angle_alpha   90.00
_cell.angle_beta   90.00
_cell.angle_gamma   90.00
#
_symmetry.space_group_name_H-M   'P 1'
#
loop_
_entity.id
_entity.type
_entity.pdbx_description
1 polymer ?
#
loop_
_entity_poly.entity_id
_entity_poly.type
_entity_poly.pdbx_seq_one_letter_code
_entity_poly.pdbx_strand_id
1 'polypeptide(L)'
;MMKFRNILLLLLLFSTAFSLMNLTAQPQVEAQGTTYIVYITVRDYFTNNPLVGLNLSGIIRFGTLTLSFDATINSSGASLIKVPETYVTALGRNPPYLTNIYIQAFDDTPQVPIMVNVILLDERKITGSFDPSYNVSSLSANIHCPIIRRINVVIYRIDVRLAPGIYVNISHFNPITGIKEPIKVSPALRVKNSETSYETGYILPVGYPVLLETKQWSGRVIVKDLNTTEIPLTKYLLEALLPPYIDEVEDEASWLTELGYTTAISEDDVQILNFLYNEAMEALEEKDYEGMSGAVSNFLEFVASIKGRLNSLKNMMLYASIAFLMLVFGFTSVIVLFFIEKREYMDLARIGFFFLVFATLVLMEPAVRVSTAYLLSVLGVNILELDYAAIIAASLILGALVYFFYLIVSIKTKPVSQSAVTMAIRYLKARKLRTIMVVFTLTLVVASTVATLGVSLETPFIEEKSEWKYGFEGGVIIFSGTPAKDFEIKWLTRNLNITEYSLIKTEKEIYPLSGLLGENLMLEVKVIGINPAFFARYMNFSSYIMGGYLVNGTSTILIPLSYSNILNLGETVNVGLLQPSPEGALTVVAIALTDVFLAGFYDEASVLPLFNVSGYSLLPLGEEFSYVLVPEDVLPGEYFDVRAMYFKAKLSNESIEFLKKFVAFRGARVVLSTGKTFYKPLIISIKGASSAIIMLIFSSVLVAVTMYAMTEDKKRDLVTIAVLGASPRDVAQQIILEGLIIGFISSFLGCFLSPVLAESLKIIVSATVLPFEGRASLTLDSMYLSLLIGVLSSIVGSYLPAVKMRQVSLMGREAKKVLSPEDLRLVGEEAIYTLPLRVSLFETNLLYRFIKEAIVSPKEVISEYMGEDGMFRFTLGILTPDNFPINVTLRTVKKGDEVLLELSIPAEFKEYLHLSETIRRIEEKILHYSEWKEDKVRLMYIRREKPEAPKTLEDLLQDAHSLYSEYEDIVEKSRRLERIKHTVSPRTYKMYRDRYEKKLSVLATRLRMVSLKLEPHYKELKAKLSDVVSRIEELDVAFKIGELSEEEYLRKVEPLRREYNDIKGKIDAIEKIKTVLKGRLI
;
A
#
# COMPACT_ATOMS: atom_id res chain seq x y z
N MET A 1 0.87 -15.20 35.62
CA MET A 1 1.08 -15.25 37.09
C MET A 1 0.70 -16.57 37.78
N MET A 2 0.03 -17.53 37.11
CA MET A 2 -0.44 -18.78 37.76
C MET A 2 0.59 -19.94 37.74
N LYS A 3 1.67 -19.85 36.94
CA LYS A 3 2.72 -20.90 36.84
C LYS A 3 3.80 -20.83 37.93
N PHE A 4 4.00 -19.68 38.58
CA PHE A 4 5.05 -19.52 39.60
C PHE A 4 4.65 -20.07 40.98
N ARG A 5 3.35 -20.03 41.31
CA ARG A 5 2.80 -20.57 42.58
C ARG A 5 2.87 -22.09 42.65
N ASN A 6 2.70 -22.80 41.52
CA ASN A 6 2.78 -24.26 41.47
C ASN A 6 4.23 -24.76 41.55
N ILE A 7 5.20 -23.99 41.06
CA ILE A 7 6.63 -24.34 41.18
C ILE A 7 7.11 -24.13 42.62
N LEU A 8 6.67 -23.06 43.29
CA LEU A 8 6.98 -22.82 44.71
C LEU A 8 6.34 -23.86 45.64
N LEU A 9 5.10 -24.30 45.35
CA LEU A 9 4.41 -25.32 46.12
C LEU A 9 5.06 -26.71 45.95
N LEU A 10 5.57 -27.01 44.76
CA LEU A 10 6.27 -28.27 44.47
C LEU A 10 7.67 -28.31 45.10
N LEU A 11 8.36 -27.18 45.18
CA LEU A 11 9.63 -27.01 45.91
C LEU A 11 9.45 -27.11 47.44
N LEU A 12 8.35 -26.57 47.99
CA LEU A 12 8.01 -26.68 49.41
C LEU A 12 7.63 -28.11 49.81
N LEU A 13 6.87 -28.83 48.97
CA LEU A 13 6.53 -30.26 49.17
C LEU A 13 7.75 -31.19 49.05
N PHE A 14 8.74 -30.84 48.22
CA PHE A 14 9.98 -31.61 48.15
C PHE A 14 10.89 -31.38 49.37
N SER A 15 10.89 -30.17 49.94
CA SER A 15 11.69 -29.87 51.14
C SER A 15 11.14 -30.54 52.41
N THR A 16 9.82 -30.73 52.51
CA THR A 16 9.18 -31.37 53.68
C THR A 16 9.28 -32.90 53.64
N ALA A 17 9.30 -33.51 52.46
CA ALA A 17 9.54 -34.96 52.30
C ALA A 17 10.99 -35.37 52.64
N PHE A 18 11.96 -34.46 52.50
CA PHE A 18 13.39 -34.76 52.75
C PHE A 18 13.79 -34.66 54.24
N SER A 19 12.97 -34.04 55.09
CA SER A 19 13.28 -33.85 56.52
C SER A 19 12.70 -34.93 57.46
N LEU A 20 11.82 -35.81 56.98
CA LEU A 20 11.15 -36.83 57.82
C LEU A 20 11.65 -38.27 57.62
N MET A 21 12.73 -38.48 56.87
CA MET A 21 13.33 -39.81 56.65
C MET A 21 14.78 -39.88 57.16
N ASN A 22 15.05 -39.31 58.35
CA ASN A 22 16.32 -39.49 59.06
C ASN A 22 16.05 -39.78 60.54
N LEU A 23 15.51 -40.97 60.82
CA LEU A 23 15.51 -41.56 62.17
C LEU A 23 15.17 -43.04 62.12
N THR A 24 16.13 -43.85 61.68
CA THR A 24 16.26 -45.24 62.13
C THR A 24 17.75 -45.59 62.21
N ALA A 25 18.24 -45.72 63.44
CA ALA A 25 19.53 -46.33 63.72
C ALA A 25 19.42 -47.84 63.51
N GLN A 26 20.30 -48.44 62.69
CA GLN A 26 20.69 -49.87 62.73
C GLN A 26 21.69 -50.23 61.62
N PRO A 27 22.48 -51.29 61.80
CA PRO A 27 23.80 -51.32 62.43
C PRO A 27 24.95 -51.18 61.41
N GLN A 28 26.13 -50.79 61.90
CA GLN A 28 27.39 -51.01 61.18
C GLN A 28 27.57 -52.51 60.94
N VAL A 29 27.59 -52.93 59.67
CA VAL A 29 28.16 -54.20 59.27
C VAL A 29 29.44 -53.87 58.50
N GLU A 30 30.58 -53.98 59.19
CA GLU A 30 31.87 -54.18 58.54
C GLU A 30 31.78 -55.47 57.72
N ALA A 31 31.51 -55.35 56.42
CA ALA A 31 31.64 -56.45 55.49
C ALA A 31 33.06 -56.43 54.90
N GLN A 32 34.04 -56.82 55.71
CA GLN A 32 35.31 -57.31 55.20
C GLN A 32 35.03 -58.52 54.30
N GLY A 33 35.46 -58.47 53.03
CA GLY A 33 35.47 -59.62 52.12
C GLY A 33 34.44 -59.65 50.99
N THR A 34 33.64 -58.59 50.75
CA THR A 34 32.71 -58.57 49.61
C THR A 34 33.45 -58.29 48.30
N THR A 35 33.45 -59.24 47.37
CA THR A 35 34.12 -59.06 46.08
C THR A 35 33.17 -58.41 45.06
N TYR A 36 33.59 -57.30 44.46
CA TYR A 36 32.84 -56.62 43.40
C TYR A 36 33.39 -57.04 42.04
N ILE A 37 32.48 -57.43 41.14
CA ILE A 37 32.82 -57.98 39.84
C ILE A 37 32.02 -57.24 38.77
N VAL A 38 32.68 -56.80 37.71
CA VAL A 38 32.02 -56.38 36.47
C VAL A 38 31.98 -57.59 35.54
N TYR A 39 30.78 -58.01 35.18
CA TYR A 39 30.53 -59.13 34.29
C TYR A 39 29.97 -58.61 32.97
N ILE A 40 30.75 -58.69 31.92
CA ILE A 40 30.41 -58.18 30.58
C ILE A 40 30.02 -59.36 29.71
N THR A 41 28.88 -59.31 29.04
CA THR A 41 28.49 -60.28 28.02
C THR A 41 28.26 -59.58 26.69
N VAL A 42 28.82 -60.16 25.62
CA VAL A 42 28.69 -59.61 24.27
C VAL A 42 28.23 -60.69 23.31
N ARG A 43 27.17 -60.36 22.59
CA ARG A 43 26.49 -61.27 21.69
C ARG A 43 26.08 -60.55 20.42
N ASP A 44 25.98 -61.32 19.35
CA ASP A 44 25.32 -60.89 18.12
C ASP A 44 23.83 -60.60 18.40
N TYR A 45 23.32 -59.48 17.87
CA TYR A 45 21.94 -59.06 18.06
C TYR A 45 20.91 -59.98 17.38
N PHE A 46 21.19 -60.45 16.17
CA PHE A 46 20.26 -61.25 15.36
C PHE A 46 20.32 -62.73 15.72
N THR A 47 21.53 -63.28 15.90
CA THR A 47 21.71 -64.72 16.13
C THR A 47 21.83 -65.09 17.61
N ASN A 48 22.04 -64.10 18.50
CA ASN A 48 22.28 -64.28 19.94
C ASN A 48 23.50 -65.18 20.26
N ASN A 49 24.37 -65.41 19.28
CA ASN A 49 25.61 -66.14 19.43
C ASN A 49 26.66 -65.30 20.18
N PRO A 50 27.52 -65.91 21.01
CA PRO A 50 28.63 -65.20 21.65
C PRO A 50 29.67 -64.74 20.62
N LEU A 51 30.10 -63.48 20.69
CA LEU A 51 31.19 -62.95 19.86
C LEU A 51 32.53 -63.15 20.59
N VAL A 52 33.55 -63.61 19.87
CA VAL A 52 34.87 -63.97 20.41
C VAL A 52 35.93 -63.06 19.78
N GLY A 53 36.98 -62.70 20.52
CA GLY A 53 38.08 -61.90 19.97
C GLY A 53 37.71 -60.41 19.79
N LEU A 54 37.00 -59.82 20.75
CA LEU A 54 36.82 -58.37 20.83
C LEU A 54 37.48 -57.87 22.12
N ASN A 55 38.08 -56.67 22.05
CA ASN A 55 38.54 -55.94 23.23
C ASN A 55 37.54 -54.85 23.56
N LEU A 56 37.03 -54.88 24.79
CA LEU A 56 36.11 -53.90 25.33
C LEU A 56 36.79 -53.10 26.41
N SER A 57 36.96 -51.81 26.16
CA SER A 57 37.33 -50.87 27.21
C SER A 57 36.19 -49.90 27.49
N GLY A 58 36.15 -49.32 28.66
CA GLY A 58 35.06 -48.42 29.02
C GLY A 58 35.22 -47.81 30.39
N ILE A 59 34.34 -46.86 30.70
CA ILE A 59 34.38 -46.13 31.96
C ILE A 59 33.06 -46.31 32.69
N ILE A 60 33.13 -46.89 33.89
CA ILE A 60 32.01 -47.03 34.81
C ILE A 60 32.18 -45.98 35.90
N ARG A 61 31.17 -45.14 36.06
CA ARG A 61 31.14 -44.07 37.06
C ARG A 61 30.34 -44.50 38.28
N PHE A 62 30.99 -44.41 39.44
CA PHE A 62 30.45 -44.66 40.77
C PHE A 62 30.40 -43.33 41.54
N GLY A 63 29.34 -42.55 41.33
CA GLY A 63 29.24 -41.20 41.91
C GLY A 63 30.33 -40.25 41.39
N THR A 64 31.28 -39.88 42.26
CA THR A 64 32.43 -39.03 41.93
C THR A 64 33.64 -39.78 41.38
N LEU A 65 33.66 -41.12 41.49
CA LEU A 65 34.77 -41.94 41.03
C LEU A 65 34.48 -42.59 39.67
N THR A 66 35.54 -42.79 38.89
CA THR A 66 35.49 -43.45 37.58
C THR A 66 36.44 -44.64 37.56
N LEU A 67 35.93 -45.80 37.16
CA LEU A 67 36.69 -47.02 36.92
C LEU A 67 36.79 -47.20 35.40
N SER A 68 38.01 -47.10 34.86
CA SER A 68 38.31 -47.57 33.51
C SER A 68 38.57 -49.07 33.53
N PHE A 69 37.96 -49.80 32.60
CA PHE A 69 38.21 -51.22 32.41
C PHE A 69 38.69 -51.50 30.99
N ASP A 70 39.43 -52.59 30.82
CA ASP A 70 39.81 -53.16 29.54
C ASP A 70 39.66 -54.68 29.64
N ALA A 71 38.94 -55.27 28.69
CA ALA A 71 38.41 -56.62 28.80
C ALA A 71 38.45 -57.34 27.46
N THR A 72 39.27 -58.39 27.38
CA THR A 72 39.27 -59.34 26.26
C THR A 72 38.13 -60.35 26.44
N ILE A 73 37.28 -60.53 25.43
CA ILE A 73 36.13 -61.44 25.50
C ILE A 73 36.56 -62.89 25.24
N ASN A 74 36.17 -63.81 26.13
CA ASN A 74 36.50 -65.23 26.02
C ASN A 74 35.59 -66.00 25.04
N SER A 75 35.87 -67.28 24.82
CA SER A 75 35.12 -68.16 23.90
C SER A 75 33.62 -68.34 24.24
N SER A 76 33.18 -67.94 25.44
CA SER A 76 31.78 -67.95 25.85
C SER A 76 31.06 -66.61 25.64
N GLY A 77 31.73 -65.62 25.05
CA GLY A 77 31.19 -64.28 24.83
C GLY A 77 31.10 -63.44 26.11
N ALA A 78 31.90 -63.75 27.12
CA ALA A 78 31.88 -63.05 28.41
C ALA A 78 33.28 -62.63 28.87
N SER A 79 33.35 -61.62 29.72
CA SER A 79 34.58 -61.23 30.42
C SER A 79 34.27 -60.83 31.85
N LEU A 80 35.18 -61.14 32.76
CA LEU A 80 35.01 -60.94 34.19
C LEU A 80 36.17 -60.10 34.71
N ILE A 81 35.83 -58.95 35.29
CA ILE A 81 36.80 -57.97 35.79
C ILE A 81 36.57 -57.79 37.29
N LYS A 82 37.59 -58.06 38.09
CA LYS A 82 37.55 -57.82 39.53
C LYS A 82 37.79 -56.34 39.81
N VAL A 83 36.90 -55.69 40.55
CA VAL A 83 37.04 -54.27 40.91
C VAL A 83 38.10 -54.14 42.02
N PRO A 84 39.09 -53.24 41.88
CA PRO A 84 40.12 -53.05 42.91
C PRO A 84 39.54 -52.54 44.24
N GLU A 85 40.13 -52.97 45.36
CA GLU A 85 39.64 -52.67 46.72
C GLU A 85 39.60 -51.17 47.05
N THR A 86 40.41 -50.35 46.38
CA THR A 86 40.43 -48.88 46.50
C THR A 86 39.11 -48.20 46.11
N TYR A 87 38.29 -48.86 45.29
CA TYR A 87 36.98 -48.34 44.85
C TYR A 87 35.83 -48.81 45.75
N VAL A 88 36.09 -49.73 46.68
CA VAL A 88 35.06 -50.38 47.52
C VAL A 88 34.51 -49.43 48.59
N THR A 89 35.33 -48.50 49.09
CA THR A 89 34.98 -47.55 50.16
C THR A 89 34.02 -46.43 49.71
N ALA A 90 33.88 -46.21 48.41
CA ALA A 90 33.07 -45.13 47.83
C ALA A 90 31.81 -45.63 47.09
N LEU A 91 31.53 -46.93 47.15
CA LEU A 91 30.31 -47.55 46.60
C LEU A 91 29.10 -47.28 47.50
N GLY A 92 28.70 -46.01 47.60
CA GLY A 92 27.52 -45.56 48.34
C GLY A 92 26.31 -45.27 47.46
N ARG A 93 25.15 -45.85 47.86
CA ARG A 93 23.73 -45.57 47.51
C ARG A 93 23.28 -45.37 46.05
N ASN A 94 24.07 -44.87 45.12
CA ASN A 94 23.67 -44.61 43.73
C ASN A 94 24.06 -45.76 42.78
N PRO A 95 23.17 -46.20 41.86
CA PRO A 95 23.51 -47.22 40.87
C PRO A 95 24.60 -46.69 39.93
N PRO A 96 25.61 -47.51 39.57
CA PRO A 96 26.66 -47.07 38.66
C PRO A 96 26.14 -46.83 37.25
N TYR A 97 26.78 -45.89 36.58
CA TYR A 97 26.53 -45.58 35.18
C TYR A 97 27.73 -45.99 34.35
N LEU A 98 27.50 -46.81 33.33
CA LEU A 98 28.39 -46.88 32.19
C LEU A 98 28.33 -45.52 31.50
N THR A 99 29.48 -44.93 31.20
CA THR A 99 29.58 -43.59 30.60
C THR A 99 30.13 -43.66 29.19
N ASN A 100 31.25 -44.36 29.01
CA ASN A 100 31.85 -44.62 27.71
C ASN A 100 32.10 -46.12 27.52
N ILE A 101 31.91 -46.61 26.29
CA ILE A 101 32.30 -47.94 25.85
C ILE A 101 33.11 -47.78 24.56
N TYR A 102 34.24 -48.47 24.48
CA TYR A 102 35.09 -48.59 23.32
C TYR A 102 35.17 -50.08 22.96
N ILE A 103 34.86 -50.40 21.71
CA ILE A 103 34.81 -51.76 21.19
C ILE A 103 35.84 -51.84 20.06
N GLN A 104 36.88 -52.62 20.27
CA GLN A 104 37.90 -52.88 19.28
C GLN A 104 37.73 -54.30 18.75
N ALA A 105 37.52 -54.42 17.44
CA ALA A 105 37.43 -55.71 16.76
C ALA A 105 38.79 -56.09 16.15
N PHE A 106 39.19 -57.36 16.29
CA PHE A 106 40.38 -57.90 15.61
C PHE A 106 40.11 -58.27 14.15
N ASP A 107 38.84 -58.46 13.78
CA ASP A 107 38.39 -58.70 12.41
C ASP A 107 38.13 -57.36 11.69
N ASP A 108 38.31 -57.32 10.36
CA ASP A 108 38.10 -56.11 9.52
C ASP A 108 36.64 -55.62 9.46
N THR A 109 35.70 -56.27 10.16
CA THR A 109 34.30 -55.87 10.20
C THR A 109 34.00 -54.98 11.42
N PRO A 110 33.64 -53.71 11.23
CA PRO A 110 33.34 -52.82 12.34
C PRO A 110 32.05 -53.27 13.03
N GLN A 111 32.01 -53.21 14.36
CA GLN A 111 30.86 -53.66 15.15
C GLN A 111 30.06 -52.45 15.65
N VAL A 112 28.75 -52.43 15.38
CA VAL A 112 27.84 -51.37 15.83
C VAL A 112 27.03 -51.86 17.02
N PRO A 113 27.05 -51.16 18.18
CA PRO A 113 26.18 -51.48 19.29
C PRO A 113 24.73 -51.13 18.94
N ILE A 114 23.82 -52.06 19.18
CA ILE A 114 22.37 -51.85 19.01
C ILE A 114 21.69 -51.72 20.38
N MET A 115 22.12 -52.52 21.36
CA MET A 115 21.45 -52.64 22.65
C MET A 115 22.46 -52.78 23.78
N VAL A 116 22.23 -52.07 24.90
CA VAL A 116 23.03 -52.19 26.12
C VAL A 116 22.10 -52.35 27.32
N ASN A 117 22.26 -53.41 28.13
CA ASN A 117 21.53 -53.63 29.38
C ASN A 117 20.00 -53.55 29.30
N VAL A 118 19.41 -53.95 28.17
CA VAL A 118 17.96 -53.87 27.85
C VAL A 118 17.52 -52.59 27.14
N ILE A 119 18.36 -51.56 27.07
CA ILE A 119 18.04 -50.31 26.37
C ILE A 119 18.51 -50.40 24.92
N LEU A 120 17.58 -50.19 23.97
CA LEU A 120 17.92 -50.00 22.57
C LEU A 120 18.48 -48.57 22.37
N LEU A 121 19.55 -48.45 21.60
CA LEU A 121 20.26 -47.18 21.44
C LEU A 121 19.50 -46.17 20.55
N ASP A 122 18.56 -46.64 19.73
CA ASP A 122 17.67 -45.81 18.92
C ASP A 122 16.61 -45.09 19.77
N GLU A 123 16.02 -45.75 20.77
CA GLU A 123 15.03 -45.17 21.69
C GLU A 123 15.58 -43.97 22.48
N ARG A 124 16.87 -44.01 22.83
CA ARG A 124 17.54 -42.92 23.54
C ARG A 124 18.32 -41.96 22.63
N LYS A 125 18.25 -42.13 21.30
CA LYS A 125 18.95 -41.31 20.29
C LYS A 125 20.43 -41.13 20.60
N ILE A 126 21.07 -42.20 21.08
CA ILE A 126 22.48 -42.17 21.49
C ILE A 126 23.33 -42.22 20.22
N THR A 127 24.30 -41.30 20.11
CA THR A 127 25.26 -41.25 19.01
C THR A 127 26.61 -41.78 19.45
N GLY A 128 27.32 -42.45 18.54
CA GLY A 128 28.69 -42.92 18.78
C GLY A 128 29.62 -42.44 17.68
N SER A 129 30.93 -42.69 17.85
CA SER A 129 31.94 -42.41 16.84
C SER A 129 32.81 -43.63 16.56
N PHE A 130 33.27 -43.79 15.33
CA PHE A 130 34.17 -44.86 14.92
C PHE A 130 35.51 -44.30 14.48
N ASP A 131 36.59 -44.90 14.97
CA ASP A 131 37.96 -44.56 14.57
C ASP A 131 38.51 -45.61 13.61
N PRO A 132 38.66 -45.28 12.31
CA PRO A 132 39.12 -46.24 11.30
C PRO A 132 40.59 -46.64 11.48
N SER A 133 41.40 -45.79 12.12
CA SER A 133 42.85 -46.04 12.29
C SER A 133 43.13 -47.22 13.23
N TYR A 134 42.20 -47.48 14.15
CA TYR A 134 42.34 -48.48 15.21
C TYR A 134 41.21 -49.53 15.23
N ASN A 135 40.26 -49.44 14.29
CA ASN A 135 39.02 -50.22 14.26
C ASN A 135 38.26 -50.19 15.60
N VAL A 136 38.07 -48.98 16.15
CA VAL A 136 37.45 -48.77 17.47
C VAL A 136 36.11 -48.06 17.34
N SER A 137 35.04 -48.76 17.72
CA SER A 137 33.70 -48.20 17.91
C SER A 137 33.58 -47.62 19.31
N SER A 138 33.30 -46.32 19.41
CA SER A 138 33.11 -45.61 20.68
C SER A 138 31.67 -45.15 20.84
N LEU A 139 31.14 -45.34 22.05
CA LEU A 139 29.80 -44.94 22.44
C LEU A 139 29.87 -44.18 23.76
N SER A 140 29.28 -42.99 23.82
CA SER A 140 29.16 -42.21 25.06
C SER A 140 27.70 -42.11 25.45
N ALA A 141 27.32 -42.78 26.53
CA ALA A 141 25.96 -42.77 27.06
C ALA A 141 25.95 -43.11 28.55
N ASN A 142 25.14 -42.41 29.34
CA ASN A 142 24.95 -42.68 30.76
C ASN A 142 23.92 -43.81 30.97
N ILE A 143 24.37 -45.06 30.90
CA ILE A 143 23.51 -46.25 31.00
C ILE A 143 23.69 -46.90 32.36
N HIS A 144 22.59 -47.11 33.08
CA HIS A 144 22.64 -47.80 34.37
C HIS A 144 23.11 -49.25 34.23
N CYS A 145 24.05 -49.68 35.08
CA CYS A 145 24.45 -51.08 35.13
C CYS A 145 23.56 -51.86 36.11
N PRO A 146 22.82 -52.89 35.66
CA PRO A 146 22.06 -53.75 36.56
C PRO A 146 22.98 -54.45 37.56
N ILE A 147 22.52 -54.52 38.82
CA ILE A 147 23.27 -55.08 39.94
C ILE A 147 22.63 -56.41 40.35
N ILE A 148 23.42 -57.48 40.36
CA ILE A 148 23.02 -58.78 40.88
C ILE A 148 23.81 -59.01 42.18
N ARG A 149 23.11 -59.04 43.31
CA ARG A 149 23.73 -59.30 44.63
C ARG A 149 23.60 -60.78 44.98
N ARG A 150 24.73 -61.43 45.27
CA ARG A 150 24.81 -62.76 45.91
C ARG A 150 25.59 -62.63 47.21
N ILE A 151 25.43 -63.59 48.12
CA ILE A 151 25.79 -63.52 49.55
C ILE A 151 27.15 -62.83 49.83
N ASN A 152 28.22 -63.13 49.07
CA ASN A 152 29.55 -62.50 49.20
C ASN A 152 30.09 -61.83 47.91
N VAL A 153 29.26 -61.67 46.87
CA VAL A 153 29.68 -61.14 45.56
C VAL A 153 28.62 -60.19 45.00
N VAL A 154 29.04 -58.99 44.62
CA VAL A 154 28.19 -58.03 43.89
C VAL A 154 28.63 -57.98 42.44
N ILE A 155 27.72 -58.33 41.53
CA ILE A 155 28.00 -58.37 40.09
C ILE A 155 27.31 -57.20 39.41
N TYR A 156 28.10 -56.34 38.76
CA TYR A 156 27.63 -55.34 37.81
C TYR A 156 27.59 -55.97 36.44
N ARG A 157 26.38 -56.21 35.91
CA ARG A 157 26.21 -56.87 34.62
C ARG A 157 26.14 -55.84 33.49
N ILE A 158 26.94 -56.04 32.45
CA ILE A 158 26.92 -55.22 31.23
C ILE A 158 26.68 -56.16 30.05
N ASP A 159 25.46 -56.15 29.51
CA ASP A 159 25.09 -56.92 28.33
C ASP A 159 25.08 -56.00 27.11
N VAL A 160 26.00 -56.22 26.17
CA VAL A 160 26.09 -55.47 24.91
C VAL A 160 25.67 -56.38 23.76
N ARG A 161 24.72 -55.95 22.94
CA ARG A 161 24.41 -56.62 21.67
C ARG A 161 24.93 -55.81 20.50
N LEU A 162 25.72 -56.47 19.67
CA LEU A 162 26.38 -55.89 18.50
C LEU A 162 25.78 -56.45 17.22
N ALA A 163 25.84 -55.65 16.16
CA ALA A 163 25.61 -56.11 14.80
C ALA A 163 26.81 -55.72 13.92
N PRO A 164 27.08 -56.49 12.85
CA PRO A 164 28.07 -56.10 11.87
C PRO A 164 27.65 -54.77 11.23
N GLY A 165 28.60 -53.84 11.20
CA GLY A 165 28.46 -52.52 10.63
C GLY A 165 29.02 -52.45 9.22
N ILE A 166 28.47 -51.54 8.42
CA ILE A 166 29.00 -51.22 7.10
C ILE A 166 29.25 -49.73 6.96
N TYR A 167 30.30 -49.37 6.25
CA TYR A 167 30.65 -47.99 5.98
C TYR A 167 29.70 -47.41 4.91
N VAL A 168 28.99 -46.34 5.27
CA VAL A 168 28.02 -45.67 4.40
C VAL A 168 28.24 -44.16 4.45
N ASN A 169 28.40 -43.54 3.28
CA ASN A 169 28.37 -42.08 3.17
C ASN A 169 26.93 -41.59 3.11
N ILE A 170 26.59 -40.62 3.95
CA ILE A 170 25.26 -39.98 3.96
C ILE A 170 25.41 -38.56 3.42
N SER A 171 24.79 -38.25 2.28
CA SER A 171 24.78 -36.91 1.70
C SER A 171 23.64 -36.08 2.30
N HIS A 172 23.94 -35.05 3.08
CA HIS A 172 22.94 -34.27 3.82
C HIS A 172 23.18 -32.76 3.69
N PHE A 173 23.61 -32.39 2.49
CA PHE A 173 23.76 -31.01 2.09
C PHE A 173 22.38 -30.48 1.67
N ASN A 174 21.98 -29.33 2.22
CA ASN A 174 20.75 -28.68 1.76
C ASN A 174 21.13 -27.56 0.77
N PRO A 175 20.90 -27.76 -0.55
CA PRO A 175 21.32 -26.81 -1.58
C PRO A 175 20.56 -25.49 -1.54
N ILE A 176 19.40 -25.43 -0.89
CA ILE A 176 18.61 -24.21 -0.74
C ILE A 176 19.26 -23.28 0.28
N THR A 177 19.75 -23.84 1.39
CA THR A 177 20.41 -23.08 2.46
C THR A 177 21.91 -22.91 2.26
N GLY A 178 22.51 -23.72 1.38
CA GLY A 178 23.96 -23.80 1.19
C GLY A 178 24.71 -24.37 2.39
N ILE A 179 24.00 -24.99 3.34
CA ILE A 179 24.56 -25.49 4.60
C ILE A 179 24.28 -26.99 4.73
N LYS A 180 25.25 -27.70 5.30
CA LYS A 180 25.14 -29.10 5.70
C LYS A 180 24.19 -29.23 6.90
N GLU A 181 23.06 -29.91 6.74
CA GLU A 181 22.05 -29.99 7.81
C GLU A 181 22.53 -30.85 8.98
N PRO A 182 22.27 -30.46 10.25
CA PRO A 182 22.62 -31.30 11.38
C PRO A 182 21.74 -32.56 11.39
N ILE A 183 22.34 -33.71 11.06
CA ILE A 183 21.65 -35.00 11.06
C ILE A 183 21.87 -35.77 12.36
N LYS A 184 20.82 -36.45 12.83
CA LYS A 184 20.90 -37.43 13.91
C LYS A 184 20.64 -38.80 13.34
N VAL A 185 21.60 -39.70 13.54
CA VAL A 185 21.54 -41.07 13.03
C VAL A 185 21.65 -42.03 14.21
N SER A 186 20.65 -42.89 14.39
CA SER A 186 20.64 -43.86 15.50
C SER A 186 19.92 -45.17 15.14
N PRO A 187 20.50 -46.35 15.41
CA PRO A 187 21.84 -46.58 15.97
C PRO A 187 22.89 -46.55 14.84
N ALA A 188 23.86 -45.64 14.95
CA ALA A 188 24.97 -45.52 14.00
C ALA A 188 26.20 -44.91 14.66
N LEU A 189 27.37 -45.13 14.05
CA LEU A 189 28.64 -44.57 14.51
C LEU A 189 29.17 -43.57 13.48
N ARG A 190 29.38 -42.32 13.86
CA ARG A 190 29.99 -41.30 12.99
C ARG A 190 31.47 -41.60 12.83
N VAL A 191 31.95 -41.76 11.60
CA VAL A 191 33.37 -42.04 11.36
C VAL A 191 34.18 -40.75 11.57
N LYS A 192 35.29 -40.85 12.31
CA LYS A 192 36.21 -39.72 12.50
C LYS A 192 36.98 -39.46 11.21
N ASN A 193 37.18 -38.18 10.88
CA ASN A 193 37.94 -37.71 9.70
C ASN A 193 37.35 -38.10 8.33
N SER A 194 36.08 -38.52 8.25
CA SER A 194 35.39 -38.87 6.99
C SER A 194 34.46 -37.76 6.47
N GLU A 195 34.62 -36.53 6.96
CA GLU A 195 33.73 -35.43 6.63
C GLU A 195 34.21 -34.68 5.40
N THR A 196 33.39 -34.69 4.35
CA THR A 196 33.52 -33.77 3.22
C THR A 196 32.55 -32.59 3.41
N SER A 197 32.65 -31.58 2.54
CA SER A 197 31.73 -30.43 2.54
C SER A 197 30.25 -30.83 2.37
N TYR A 198 29.98 -32.00 1.78
CA TYR A 198 28.63 -32.45 1.40
C TYR A 198 28.19 -33.76 2.09
N GLU A 199 29.13 -34.65 2.41
CA GLU A 199 28.87 -35.99 2.96
C GLU A 199 29.54 -36.19 4.33
N THR A 200 28.97 -37.09 5.13
CA THR A 200 29.63 -37.60 6.34
C THR A 200 29.54 -39.11 6.33
N GLY A 201 30.66 -39.78 6.57
CA GLY A 201 30.71 -41.24 6.71
C GLY A 201 30.14 -41.71 8.04
N TYR A 202 29.26 -42.70 8.00
CA TYR A 202 28.70 -43.40 9.15
C TYR A 202 28.92 -44.89 9.01
N ILE A 203 28.94 -45.60 10.15
CA ILE A 203 28.82 -47.05 10.17
C ILE A 203 27.41 -47.41 10.60
N LEU A 204 26.70 -48.11 9.69
CA LEU A 204 25.31 -48.53 9.87
C LEU A 204 25.24 -50.04 10.11
N PRO A 205 24.39 -50.51 11.05
CA PRO A 205 24.19 -51.93 11.29
C PRO A 205 23.46 -52.59 10.12
N VAL A 206 24.03 -53.66 9.57
CA VAL A 206 23.42 -54.43 8.48
C VAL A 206 22.15 -55.13 8.97
N GLY A 207 21.06 -55.03 8.21
CA GLY A 207 19.79 -55.70 8.51
C GLY A 207 18.96 -55.08 9.64
N TYR A 208 19.40 -53.95 10.23
CA TYR A 208 18.66 -53.23 11.28
C TYR A 208 18.14 -51.87 10.76
N PRO A 209 16.90 -51.45 11.10
CA PRO A 209 16.37 -50.15 10.69
C PRO A 209 17.04 -49.01 11.45
N VAL A 210 17.73 -48.15 10.72
CA VAL A 210 18.38 -46.95 11.28
C VAL A 210 17.45 -45.75 11.12
N LEU A 211 17.24 -45.02 12.22
CA LEU A 211 16.51 -43.77 12.21
C LEU A 211 17.43 -42.62 11.76
N LEU A 212 17.01 -41.91 10.72
CA LEU A 212 17.62 -40.70 10.21
C LEU A 212 16.66 -39.53 10.49
N GLU A 213 17.11 -38.54 11.26
CA GLU A 213 16.35 -37.33 11.56
C GLU A 213 17.14 -36.08 11.16
N THR A 214 16.50 -35.23 10.37
CA THR A 214 16.89 -33.84 10.11
C THR A 214 15.83 -32.90 10.68
N LYS A 215 15.96 -31.58 10.45
CA LYS A 215 14.90 -30.62 10.83
C LYS A 215 13.62 -30.79 10.00
N GLN A 216 13.76 -31.19 8.74
CA GLN A 216 12.67 -31.20 7.75
C GLN A 216 12.20 -32.62 7.41
N TRP A 217 13.03 -33.64 7.63
CA TRP A 217 12.72 -35.02 7.26
C TRP A 217 13.10 -36.01 8.37
N SER A 218 12.26 -37.01 8.59
CA SER A 218 12.55 -38.14 9.47
C SER A 218 12.10 -39.44 8.82
N GLY A 219 13.00 -40.42 8.73
CA GLY A 219 12.69 -41.71 8.13
C GLY A 219 13.56 -42.83 8.67
N ARG A 220 13.11 -44.07 8.47
CA ARG A 220 13.87 -45.28 8.80
C ARG A 220 14.40 -45.92 7.54
N VAL A 221 15.70 -46.16 7.48
CA VAL A 221 16.37 -46.81 6.35
C VAL A 221 16.96 -48.14 6.82
N ILE A 222 16.72 -49.21 6.05
CA ILE A 222 17.27 -50.53 6.32
C ILE A 222 18.32 -50.82 5.25
N VAL A 223 19.57 -50.99 5.66
CA VAL A 223 20.66 -51.41 4.78
C VAL A 223 20.66 -52.95 4.74
N LYS A 224 20.20 -53.53 3.61
CA LYS A 224 20.09 -54.99 3.44
C LYS A 224 21.31 -55.62 2.77
N ASP A 225 22.00 -54.87 1.91
CA ASP A 225 23.14 -55.37 1.13
C ASP A 225 24.48 -54.88 1.65
N LEU A 226 25.50 -55.73 1.53
CA LEU A 226 26.90 -55.39 1.83
C LEU A 226 27.53 -54.44 0.79
N ASN A 227 26.83 -54.16 -0.31
CA ASN A 227 27.31 -53.27 -1.36
C ASN A 227 26.73 -51.85 -1.26
N THR A 228 25.90 -51.58 -0.26
CA THR A 228 25.28 -50.26 -0.08
C THR A 228 26.32 -49.30 0.50
N THR A 229 26.95 -48.51 -0.36
CA THR A 229 28.00 -47.56 0.03
C THR A 229 27.43 -46.20 0.43
N GLU A 230 26.21 -45.87 0.00
CA GLU A 230 25.69 -44.49 0.04
C GLU A 230 24.20 -44.42 0.35
N ILE A 231 23.80 -43.39 1.11
CA ILE A 231 22.41 -43.00 1.32
C ILE A 231 22.25 -41.53 0.90
N PRO A 232 21.56 -41.24 -0.22
CA PRO A 232 21.42 -39.89 -0.73
C PRO A 232 20.27 -39.14 -0.03
N LEU A 233 20.49 -38.70 1.22
CA LEU A 233 19.47 -37.94 1.96
C LEU A 233 19.11 -36.60 1.28
N THR A 234 20.08 -36.01 0.58
CA THR A 234 19.88 -34.79 -0.24
C THR A 234 18.84 -35.01 -1.34
N LYS A 235 18.78 -36.22 -1.94
CA LYS A 235 17.80 -36.58 -2.98
C LYS A 235 16.38 -36.55 -2.40
N TYR A 236 16.17 -37.23 -1.28
CA TYR A 236 14.86 -37.25 -0.61
C TYR A 236 14.40 -35.85 -0.17
N LEU A 237 15.34 -34.98 0.23
CA LEU A 237 15.05 -33.60 0.57
C LEU A 237 14.61 -32.79 -0.65
N LEU A 238 15.25 -32.97 -1.81
CA LEU A 238 14.87 -32.29 -3.05
C LEU A 238 13.54 -32.81 -3.62
N GLU A 239 13.31 -34.12 -3.63
CA GLU A 239 12.04 -34.75 -4.02
C GLU A 239 10.86 -34.30 -3.15
N ALA A 240 11.10 -33.95 -1.88
CA ALA A 240 10.07 -33.43 -0.99
C ALA A 240 9.81 -31.93 -1.16
N LEU A 241 10.79 -31.15 -1.65
CA LEU A 241 10.74 -29.68 -1.63
C LEU A 241 10.46 -29.05 -3.00
N LEU A 242 10.99 -29.60 -4.10
CA LEU A 242 10.87 -28.98 -5.43
C LEU A 242 9.53 -29.29 -6.12
N PRO A 243 9.03 -30.55 -6.17
CA PRO A 243 7.78 -30.87 -6.85
C PRO A 243 6.56 -30.05 -6.39
N PRO A 244 6.36 -29.75 -5.09
CA PRO A 244 5.24 -28.91 -4.66
C PRO A 244 5.19 -27.53 -5.33
N TYR A 245 6.34 -26.96 -5.71
CA TYR A 245 6.37 -25.69 -6.47
C TYR A 245 5.97 -25.87 -7.93
N ILE A 246 6.29 -27.02 -8.52
CA ILE A 246 5.88 -27.35 -9.89
C ILE A 246 4.37 -27.56 -9.91
N ASP A 247 3.85 -28.35 -8.97
CA ASP A 247 2.42 -28.63 -8.81
C ASP A 247 1.63 -27.33 -8.60
N GLU A 248 2.07 -26.41 -7.72
CA GLU A 248 1.41 -25.11 -7.49
C GLU A 248 1.31 -24.28 -8.78
N VAL A 249 2.38 -24.26 -9.58
CA VAL A 249 2.45 -23.50 -10.84
C VAL A 249 1.58 -24.17 -11.93
N GLU A 250 1.57 -25.50 -11.99
CA GLU A 250 0.76 -26.29 -12.93
C GLU A 250 -0.74 -26.19 -12.62
N ASP A 251 -1.12 -26.25 -11.34
CA ASP A 251 -2.49 -26.07 -10.87
C ASP A 251 -3.01 -24.66 -11.19
N GLU A 252 -2.19 -23.61 -10.96
CA GLU A 252 -2.60 -22.24 -11.27
C GLU A 252 -2.66 -21.97 -12.78
N ALA A 253 -1.74 -22.56 -13.56
CA ALA A 253 -1.75 -22.48 -15.02
C ALA A 253 -2.98 -23.19 -15.61
N SER A 254 -3.27 -24.42 -15.17
CA SER A 254 -4.44 -25.19 -15.63
C SER A 254 -5.73 -24.46 -15.26
N TRP A 255 -5.87 -23.97 -14.03
CA TRP A 255 -7.02 -23.19 -13.60
C TRP A 255 -7.26 -21.93 -14.47
N LEU A 256 -6.21 -21.18 -14.82
CA LEU A 256 -6.33 -20.02 -15.72
C LEU A 256 -6.78 -20.43 -17.14
N THR A 257 -6.27 -21.55 -17.65
CA THR A 257 -6.67 -22.07 -18.97
C THR A 257 -8.12 -22.55 -18.99
N GLU A 258 -8.60 -23.22 -17.93
CA GLU A 258 -9.99 -23.64 -17.80
C GLU A 258 -10.96 -22.44 -17.81
N LEU A 259 -10.53 -21.30 -17.27
CA LEU A 259 -11.29 -20.07 -17.32
C LEU A 259 -11.23 -19.35 -18.67
N GLY A 260 -10.50 -19.89 -19.65
CA GLY A 260 -10.33 -19.29 -20.97
C GLY A 260 -9.47 -18.04 -20.97
N TYR A 261 -8.72 -17.78 -19.89
CA TYR A 261 -7.76 -16.69 -19.83
C TYR A 261 -6.43 -17.17 -20.39
N THR A 262 -6.19 -16.86 -21.66
CA THR A 262 -4.93 -17.22 -22.30
C THR A 262 -3.79 -16.35 -21.78
N THR A 263 -2.82 -17.03 -21.19
CA THR A 263 -1.41 -16.64 -20.98
C THR A 263 -1.08 -15.65 -19.86
N ALA A 264 -0.40 -16.21 -18.86
CA ALA A 264 0.60 -15.55 -18.03
C ALA A 264 1.74 -16.51 -17.64
N ILE A 265 1.47 -17.81 -17.62
CA ILE A 265 2.41 -18.92 -17.51
C ILE A 265 2.23 -19.77 -18.78
N SER A 266 3.29 -19.99 -19.54
CA SER A 266 3.25 -20.88 -20.70
C SER A 266 3.46 -22.32 -20.27
N GLU A 267 2.95 -23.30 -21.01
CA GLU A 267 3.40 -24.71 -20.86
C GLU A 267 4.94 -24.79 -20.86
N ASP A 268 5.60 -23.90 -21.61
CA ASP A 268 7.06 -23.73 -21.62
C ASP A 268 7.64 -23.40 -20.22
N ASP A 269 6.95 -22.63 -19.38
CA ASP A 269 7.42 -22.29 -18.03
C ASP A 269 7.43 -23.56 -17.14
N VAL A 270 6.42 -24.43 -17.25
CA VAL A 270 6.37 -25.73 -16.55
C VAL A 270 7.42 -26.70 -17.10
N GLN A 271 7.63 -26.73 -18.42
CA GLN A 271 8.69 -27.53 -19.05
C GLN A 271 10.09 -27.11 -18.58
N ILE A 272 10.33 -25.81 -18.41
CA ILE A 272 11.61 -25.29 -17.87
C ILE A 272 11.80 -25.72 -16.41
N LEU A 273 10.75 -25.65 -15.58
CA LEU A 273 10.82 -26.11 -14.18
C LEU A 273 11.16 -27.60 -14.12
N ASN A 274 10.48 -28.43 -14.92
CA ASN A 274 10.76 -29.85 -15.02
C ASN A 274 12.19 -30.13 -15.54
N PHE A 275 12.67 -29.34 -16.50
CA PHE A 275 14.05 -29.44 -16.99
C PHE A 275 15.06 -29.18 -15.87
N LEU A 276 14.92 -28.07 -15.13
CA LEU A 276 15.83 -27.72 -14.03
C LEU A 276 15.78 -28.73 -12.87
N TYR A 277 14.59 -29.29 -12.59
CA TYR A 277 14.43 -30.36 -11.61
C TYR A 277 15.18 -31.63 -12.03
N ASN A 278 14.98 -32.10 -13.26
CA ASN A 278 15.65 -33.29 -13.78
C ASN A 278 17.17 -33.12 -13.82
N GLU A 279 17.63 -31.94 -14.24
CA GLU A 279 19.05 -31.57 -14.24
C GLU A 279 19.67 -31.63 -12.83
N ALA A 280 18.96 -31.12 -11.82
CA ALA A 280 19.42 -31.19 -10.43
C ALA A 280 19.50 -32.65 -9.94
N MET A 281 18.56 -33.51 -10.36
CA MET A 281 18.58 -34.94 -10.01
C MET A 281 19.73 -35.67 -10.69
N GLU A 282 19.97 -35.43 -11.97
CA GLU A 282 21.07 -36.05 -12.73
C GLU A 282 22.44 -35.63 -12.17
N ALA A 283 22.62 -34.34 -11.87
CA ALA A 283 23.84 -33.84 -11.24
C ALA A 283 24.10 -34.49 -9.87
N LEU A 284 23.05 -34.79 -9.10
CA LEU A 284 23.15 -35.49 -7.82
C LEU A 284 23.55 -36.97 -8.00
N GLU A 285 23.03 -37.64 -9.02
CA GLU A 285 23.41 -39.03 -9.36
C GLU A 285 24.87 -39.14 -9.79
N GLU A 286 25.39 -38.12 -10.48
CA GLU A 286 26.80 -38.01 -10.87
C GLU A 286 27.74 -37.48 -9.76
N LYS A 287 27.20 -37.13 -8.57
CA LYS A 287 27.92 -36.53 -7.43
C LYS A 287 28.50 -35.13 -7.69
N ASP A 288 27.98 -34.42 -8.67
CA ASP A 288 28.31 -33.02 -8.91
C ASP A 288 27.42 -32.11 -8.05
N TYR A 289 27.82 -31.94 -6.79
CA TYR A 289 27.10 -31.09 -5.84
C TYR A 289 27.09 -29.60 -6.23
N GLU A 290 28.10 -29.13 -6.97
CA GLU A 290 28.17 -27.74 -7.43
C GLU A 290 27.19 -27.51 -8.59
N GLY A 291 27.17 -28.41 -9.58
CA GLY A 291 26.19 -28.39 -10.67
C GLY A 291 24.74 -28.51 -10.16
N MET A 292 24.49 -29.42 -9.22
CA MET A 292 23.19 -29.55 -8.55
C MET A 292 22.78 -28.25 -7.85
N SER A 293 23.68 -27.61 -7.11
CA SER A 293 23.39 -26.33 -6.44
C SER A 293 23.07 -25.22 -7.44
N GLY A 294 23.72 -25.22 -8.61
CA GLY A 294 23.40 -24.32 -9.71
C GLY A 294 22.01 -24.52 -10.28
N ALA A 295 21.64 -25.76 -10.61
CA ALA A 295 20.31 -26.10 -11.10
C ALA A 295 19.22 -25.72 -10.07
N VAL A 296 19.42 -26.01 -8.78
CA VAL A 296 18.48 -25.67 -7.70
C VAL A 296 18.37 -24.14 -7.50
N SER A 297 19.48 -23.41 -7.53
CA SER A 297 19.43 -21.93 -7.42
C SER A 297 18.65 -21.32 -8.58
N ASN A 298 18.91 -21.78 -9.81
CA ASN A 298 18.19 -21.31 -11.00
C ASN A 298 16.71 -21.68 -10.97
N PHE A 299 16.37 -22.87 -10.46
CA PHE A 299 14.98 -23.29 -10.23
C PHE A 299 14.27 -22.31 -9.28
N LEU A 300 14.87 -22.02 -8.13
CA LEU A 300 14.28 -21.12 -7.14
C LEU A 300 14.15 -19.68 -7.64
N GLU A 301 15.15 -19.16 -8.35
CA GLU A 301 15.09 -17.83 -8.97
C GLU A 301 13.99 -17.77 -10.04
N PHE A 302 13.83 -18.84 -10.83
CA PHE A 302 12.76 -18.92 -11.83
C PHE A 302 11.37 -19.03 -11.20
N VAL A 303 11.20 -19.84 -10.14
CA VAL A 303 9.96 -19.89 -9.35
C VAL A 303 9.64 -18.52 -8.75
N ALA A 304 10.62 -17.80 -8.20
CA ALA A 304 10.42 -16.45 -7.68
C ALA A 304 9.99 -15.46 -8.78
N SER A 305 10.55 -15.59 -9.99
CA SER A 305 10.15 -14.82 -11.17
C SER A 305 8.70 -15.11 -11.58
N ILE A 306 8.30 -16.38 -11.66
CA ILE A 306 6.92 -16.81 -11.95
C ILE A 306 5.96 -16.27 -10.90
N LYS A 307 6.27 -16.44 -9.61
CA LYS A 307 5.44 -15.95 -8.50
C LYS A 307 5.32 -14.43 -8.52
N GLY A 308 6.39 -13.72 -8.89
CA GLY A 308 6.37 -12.27 -9.10
C GLY A 308 5.42 -11.86 -10.23
N ARG A 309 5.51 -12.53 -11.39
CA ARG A 309 4.60 -12.33 -12.53
C ARG A 309 3.15 -12.61 -12.14
N LEU A 310 2.87 -13.73 -11.48
CA LEU A 310 1.54 -14.11 -10.99
C LEU A 310 0.97 -13.09 -10.00
N ASN A 311 1.77 -12.68 -9.02
CA ASN A 311 1.33 -11.69 -8.04
C ASN A 311 1.07 -10.32 -8.69
N SER A 312 1.87 -9.93 -9.69
CA SER A 312 1.61 -8.71 -10.47
C SER A 312 0.30 -8.80 -11.26
N LEU A 313 0.02 -9.96 -11.87
CA LEU A 313 -1.23 -10.23 -12.56
C LEU A 313 -2.41 -10.20 -11.58
N LYS A 314 -2.30 -10.88 -10.44
CA LYS A 314 -3.31 -10.87 -9.38
C LYS A 314 -3.64 -9.44 -8.94
N ASN A 315 -2.63 -8.62 -8.66
CA ASN A 315 -2.83 -7.23 -8.28
C ASN A 315 -3.49 -6.43 -9.39
N MET A 316 -3.03 -6.56 -10.64
CA MET A 316 -3.65 -5.90 -11.80
C MET A 316 -5.13 -6.29 -11.96
N MET A 317 -5.43 -7.59 -11.84
CA MET A 317 -6.78 -8.15 -11.91
C MET A 317 -7.68 -7.66 -10.76
N LEU A 318 -7.12 -7.48 -9.56
CA LEU A 318 -7.84 -6.92 -8.41
C LEU A 318 -8.22 -5.45 -8.65
N TYR A 319 -7.28 -4.60 -9.05
CA TYR A 319 -7.59 -3.20 -9.34
C TYR A 319 -8.62 -3.06 -10.46
N ALA A 320 -8.48 -3.91 -11.48
CA ALA A 320 -9.42 -3.99 -12.58
C ALA A 320 -10.82 -4.44 -12.16
N SER A 321 -10.96 -5.42 -11.26
CA SER A 321 -12.28 -5.88 -10.79
C SER A 321 -13.08 -4.73 -10.18
N ILE A 322 -12.43 -3.92 -9.33
CA ILE A 322 -13.04 -2.77 -8.65
C ILE A 322 -13.42 -1.70 -9.68
N ALA A 323 -12.49 -1.36 -10.59
CA ALA A 323 -12.75 -0.39 -11.64
C ALA A 323 -13.90 -0.82 -12.56
N PHE A 324 -13.91 -2.09 -12.98
CA PHE A 324 -14.96 -2.69 -13.78
C PHE A 324 -16.33 -2.61 -13.10
N LEU A 325 -16.40 -2.99 -11.82
CA LEU A 325 -17.63 -2.89 -11.03
C LEU A 325 -18.14 -1.45 -10.94
N MET A 326 -17.24 -0.47 -10.70
CA MET A 326 -17.60 0.95 -10.72
C MET A 326 -18.09 1.40 -12.10
N LEU A 327 -17.48 0.89 -13.16
CA LEU A 327 -17.78 1.25 -14.54
C LEU A 327 -19.15 0.70 -14.97
N VAL A 328 -19.43 -0.59 -14.72
CA VAL A 328 -20.74 -1.23 -14.94
C VAL A 328 -21.82 -0.53 -14.11
N PHE A 329 -21.52 -0.21 -12.86
CA PHE A 329 -22.43 0.55 -12.00
C PHE A 329 -22.71 1.96 -12.55
N GLY A 330 -21.68 2.71 -12.96
CA GLY A 330 -21.83 4.03 -13.55
C GLY A 330 -22.71 3.97 -14.80
N PHE A 331 -22.47 2.98 -15.66
CA PHE A 331 -23.26 2.77 -16.87
C PHE A 331 -24.72 2.46 -16.55
N THR A 332 -24.99 1.54 -15.62
CA THR A 332 -26.36 1.16 -15.27
C THR A 332 -27.11 2.31 -14.60
N SER A 333 -26.43 3.09 -13.77
CA SER A 333 -26.99 4.29 -13.14
C SER A 333 -27.40 5.34 -14.17
N VAL A 334 -26.56 5.58 -15.19
CA VAL A 334 -26.83 6.55 -16.26
C VAL A 334 -27.88 6.03 -17.24
N ILE A 335 -27.80 4.77 -17.70
CA ILE A 335 -28.72 4.23 -18.72
C ILE A 335 -30.16 4.14 -18.19
N VAL A 336 -30.35 3.77 -16.91
CA VAL A 336 -31.70 3.70 -16.32
C VAL A 336 -32.35 5.08 -16.25
N LEU A 337 -31.56 6.14 -16.05
CA LEU A 337 -32.07 7.51 -16.10
C LEU A 337 -32.69 7.85 -17.46
N PHE A 338 -32.31 7.19 -18.57
CA PHE A 338 -32.93 7.40 -19.88
C PHE A 338 -34.29 6.74 -20.05
N PHE A 339 -34.47 5.54 -19.48
CA PHE A 339 -35.69 4.75 -19.67
C PHE A 339 -36.77 5.01 -18.62
N ILE A 340 -36.41 5.33 -17.37
CA ILE A 340 -37.35 5.42 -16.26
C ILE A 340 -37.38 6.84 -15.68
N GLU A 341 -38.59 7.38 -15.50
CA GLU A 341 -38.83 8.72 -14.95
C GLU A 341 -39.38 8.68 -13.52
N LYS A 342 -40.12 7.63 -13.16
CA LYS A 342 -40.69 7.48 -11.81
C LYS A 342 -39.60 7.07 -10.82
N ARG A 343 -39.40 7.89 -9.79
CA ARG A 343 -38.39 7.66 -8.74
C ARG A 343 -38.62 6.35 -7.98
N GLU A 344 -39.88 5.92 -7.84
CA GLU A 344 -40.28 4.69 -7.14
C GLU A 344 -39.67 3.41 -7.75
N TYR A 345 -39.53 3.35 -9.08
CA TYR A 345 -39.01 2.17 -9.78
C TYR A 345 -37.55 2.32 -10.21
N MET A 346 -36.96 3.50 -10.04
CA MET A 346 -35.64 3.82 -10.56
C MET A 346 -34.55 2.96 -9.92
N ASP A 347 -34.58 2.79 -8.60
CA ASP A 347 -33.56 2.01 -7.90
C ASP A 347 -33.74 0.50 -8.13
N LEU A 348 -34.98 0.00 -8.23
CA LEU A 348 -35.27 -1.39 -8.59
C LEU A 348 -34.74 -1.71 -9.99
N ALA A 349 -34.95 -0.80 -10.94
CA ALA A 349 -34.47 -0.98 -12.30
C ALA A 349 -32.96 -0.88 -12.41
N ARG A 350 -32.29 0.01 -11.63
CA ARG A 350 -30.83 0.04 -11.54
C ARG A 350 -30.26 -1.29 -11.07
N ILE A 351 -30.87 -1.89 -10.04
CA ILE A 351 -30.49 -3.22 -9.55
C ILE A 351 -30.65 -4.27 -10.66
N GLY A 352 -31.84 -4.33 -11.28
CA GLY A 352 -32.13 -5.32 -12.33
C GLY A 352 -31.20 -5.19 -13.54
N PHE A 353 -30.99 -3.97 -14.05
CA PHE A 353 -30.07 -3.71 -15.15
C PHE A 353 -28.62 -4.00 -14.78
N PHE A 354 -28.20 -3.69 -13.55
CA PHE A 354 -26.86 -4.01 -13.08
C PHE A 354 -26.60 -5.50 -13.08
N PHE A 355 -27.49 -6.30 -12.49
CA PHE A 355 -27.33 -7.77 -12.49
C PHE A 355 -27.38 -8.36 -13.89
N LEU A 356 -28.25 -7.85 -14.77
CA LEU A 356 -28.34 -8.32 -16.15
C LEU A 356 -27.04 -8.05 -16.89
N VAL A 357 -26.56 -6.79 -16.89
CA VAL A 357 -25.31 -6.42 -17.57
C VAL A 357 -24.14 -7.18 -16.97
N PHE A 358 -24.01 -7.20 -15.65
CA PHE A 358 -22.92 -7.91 -14.97
C PHE A 358 -22.92 -9.42 -15.30
N ALA A 359 -24.07 -10.09 -15.25
CA ALA A 359 -24.21 -11.51 -15.60
C ALA A 359 -23.79 -11.79 -17.04
N THR A 360 -24.22 -10.95 -17.99
CA THR A 360 -23.83 -11.10 -19.40
C THR A 360 -22.32 -10.98 -19.59
N LEU A 361 -21.66 -10.12 -18.81
CA LEU A 361 -20.22 -9.88 -18.94
C LEU A 361 -19.38 -10.99 -18.32
N VAL A 362 -19.83 -11.53 -17.19
CA VAL A 362 -19.21 -12.71 -16.58
C VAL A 362 -19.29 -13.92 -17.54
N LEU A 363 -20.40 -14.07 -18.28
CA LEU A 363 -20.58 -15.17 -19.23
C LEU A 363 -19.75 -14.99 -20.52
N MET A 364 -19.69 -13.77 -21.05
CA MET A 364 -19.02 -13.49 -22.32
C MET A 364 -17.49 -13.43 -22.17
N GLU A 365 -16.98 -12.85 -21.08
CA GLU A 365 -15.57 -12.47 -21.01
C GLU A 365 -14.76 -13.25 -19.94
N PRO A 366 -13.72 -14.02 -20.34
CA PRO A 366 -12.80 -14.70 -19.43
C PRO A 366 -12.13 -13.78 -18.40
N ALA A 367 -11.69 -12.59 -18.82
CA ALA A 367 -10.97 -11.67 -17.95
C ALA A 367 -11.82 -11.21 -16.74
N VAL A 368 -13.14 -11.03 -16.93
CA VAL A 368 -14.06 -10.64 -15.86
C VAL A 368 -14.24 -11.79 -14.86
N ARG A 369 -14.26 -13.05 -15.32
CA ARG A 369 -14.33 -14.24 -14.46
C ARG A 369 -13.10 -14.36 -13.56
N VAL A 370 -11.91 -14.29 -14.15
CA VAL A 370 -10.63 -14.36 -13.40
C VAL A 370 -10.51 -13.20 -12.42
N SER A 371 -10.84 -11.98 -12.88
CA SER A 371 -10.80 -10.77 -12.05
C SER A 371 -11.74 -10.85 -10.83
N THR A 372 -12.94 -11.38 -11.00
CA THR A 372 -13.88 -11.59 -9.90
C THR A 372 -13.47 -12.74 -8.97
N ALA A 373 -12.88 -13.82 -9.50
CA ALA A 373 -12.32 -14.91 -8.70
C ALA A 373 -11.16 -14.43 -7.80
N TYR A 374 -10.27 -13.58 -8.32
CA TYR A 374 -9.21 -12.97 -7.50
C TYR A 374 -9.77 -12.05 -6.42
N LEU A 375 -10.83 -11.28 -6.68
CA LEU A 375 -11.47 -10.46 -5.65
C LEU A 375 -12.07 -11.34 -4.54
N LEU A 376 -12.66 -12.49 -4.87
CA LEU A 376 -13.11 -13.48 -3.88
C LEU A 376 -11.96 -14.04 -3.03
N SER A 377 -10.76 -14.17 -3.61
CA SER A 377 -9.57 -14.61 -2.85
C SER A 377 -9.20 -13.67 -1.71
N VAL A 378 -9.45 -12.36 -1.87
CA VAL A 378 -9.23 -11.35 -0.81
C VAL A 378 -10.21 -11.56 0.35
N LEU A 379 -11.37 -12.15 0.09
CA LEU A 379 -12.36 -12.53 1.11
C LEU A 379 -12.02 -13.88 1.78
N GLY A 380 -10.88 -14.49 1.44
CA GLY A 380 -10.41 -15.75 2.02
C GLY A 380 -10.94 -17.02 1.35
N VAL A 381 -11.52 -16.90 0.15
CA VAL A 381 -11.98 -18.06 -0.64
C VAL A 381 -10.79 -18.65 -1.40
N ASN A 382 -10.59 -19.97 -1.31
CA ASN A 382 -9.58 -20.65 -2.11
C ASN A 382 -10.00 -20.66 -3.59
N ILE A 383 -9.13 -20.15 -4.46
CA ILE A 383 -9.46 -19.90 -5.87
C ILE A 383 -9.48 -21.21 -6.66
N LEU A 384 -8.57 -22.13 -6.33
CA LEU A 384 -8.38 -23.41 -7.01
C LEU A 384 -9.55 -24.40 -6.81
N GLU A 385 -10.38 -24.18 -5.79
CA GLU A 385 -11.54 -25.02 -5.48
C GLU A 385 -12.84 -24.55 -6.16
N LEU A 386 -12.79 -23.42 -6.88
CA LEU A 386 -13.98 -22.81 -7.47
C LEU A 386 -14.25 -23.32 -8.88
N ASP A 387 -15.25 -24.19 -9.01
CA ASP A 387 -15.80 -24.58 -10.31
C ASP A 387 -16.34 -23.38 -11.09
N TYR A 388 -16.40 -23.50 -12.41
CA TYR A 388 -16.95 -22.49 -13.32
C TYR A 388 -18.33 -21.95 -12.89
N ALA A 389 -19.24 -22.84 -12.47
CA ALA A 389 -20.56 -22.46 -11.99
C ALA A 389 -20.53 -21.72 -10.64
N ALA A 390 -19.60 -22.10 -9.76
CA ALA A 390 -19.42 -21.45 -8.46
C ALA A 390 -18.90 -20.02 -8.63
N ILE A 391 -18.00 -19.77 -9.59
CA ILE A 391 -17.49 -18.43 -9.91
C ILE A 391 -18.62 -17.52 -10.40
N ILE A 392 -19.51 -18.00 -11.26
CA ILE A 392 -20.66 -17.23 -11.73
C ILE A 392 -21.60 -16.87 -10.55
N ALA A 393 -21.92 -17.83 -9.69
CA ALA A 393 -22.76 -17.56 -8.52
C ALA A 393 -22.10 -16.58 -7.54
N ALA A 394 -20.81 -16.77 -7.24
CA ALA A 394 -20.07 -15.94 -6.31
C ALA A 394 -19.85 -14.52 -6.85
N SER A 395 -19.59 -14.35 -8.15
CA SER A 395 -19.52 -13.04 -8.80
C SER A 395 -20.85 -12.27 -8.69
N LEU A 396 -21.99 -12.93 -8.85
CA LEU A 396 -23.32 -12.29 -8.68
C LEU A 396 -23.54 -11.83 -7.23
N ILE A 397 -23.19 -12.66 -6.25
CA ILE A 397 -23.27 -12.31 -4.82
C ILE A 397 -22.37 -11.10 -4.53
N LEU A 398 -21.16 -11.09 -5.09
CA LEU A 398 -20.23 -9.98 -4.96
C LEU A 398 -20.80 -8.69 -5.56
N GLY A 399 -21.36 -8.77 -6.76
CA GLY A 399 -22.03 -7.64 -7.42
C GLY A 399 -23.16 -7.07 -6.56
N ALA A 400 -23.93 -7.94 -5.89
CA ALA A 400 -24.97 -7.52 -4.95
C ALA A 400 -24.41 -6.73 -3.76
N LEU A 401 -23.30 -7.21 -3.18
CA LEU A 401 -22.65 -6.60 -2.03
C LEU A 401 -22.07 -5.22 -2.39
N VAL A 402 -21.43 -5.12 -3.55
CA VAL A 402 -20.88 -3.85 -4.08
C VAL A 402 -21.98 -2.83 -4.31
N TYR A 403 -23.10 -3.25 -4.92
CA TYR A 403 -24.25 -2.39 -5.13
C TYR A 403 -24.86 -1.92 -3.79
N PHE A 404 -24.97 -2.82 -2.80
CA PHE A 404 -25.47 -2.48 -1.48
C PHE A 404 -24.59 -1.45 -0.77
N PHE A 405 -23.26 -1.60 -0.82
CA PHE A 405 -22.33 -0.63 -0.26
C PHE A 405 -22.48 0.74 -0.91
N TYR A 406 -22.61 0.78 -2.24
CA TYR A 406 -22.87 2.04 -2.94
C TYR A 406 -24.19 2.68 -2.51
N LEU A 407 -25.27 1.91 -2.33
CA LEU A 407 -26.57 2.44 -1.91
C LEU A 407 -26.44 3.16 -0.55
N ILE A 408 -25.64 2.60 0.37
CA ILE A 408 -25.32 3.25 1.66
C ILE A 408 -24.54 4.56 1.46
N VAL A 409 -23.55 4.59 0.57
CA VAL A 409 -22.76 5.80 0.26
C VAL A 409 -23.64 6.89 -0.35
N SER A 410 -24.48 6.51 -1.33
CA SER A 410 -25.42 7.39 -2.02
C SER A 410 -26.39 8.08 -1.06
N ILE A 411 -26.88 7.37 -0.03
CA ILE A 411 -27.74 7.94 1.02
C ILE A 411 -27.00 9.01 1.85
N LYS A 412 -25.68 8.85 2.08
CA LYS A 412 -24.88 9.77 2.90
C LYS A 412 -24.40 11.01 2.15
N THR A 413 -24.19 10.94 0.84
CA THR A 413 -23.69 12.07 0.05
C THR A 413 -24.78 13.12 -0.17
N LYS A 414 -24.55 14.38 0.23
CA LYS A 414 -25.47 15.49 -0.05
C LYS A 414 -25.61 15.68 -1.58
N PRO A 415 -26.82 15.96 -2.10
CA PRO A 415 -27.04 16.20 -3.53
C PRO A 415 -26.48 17.56 -3.93
N VAL A 416 -25.17 17.64 -4.20
CA VAL A 416 -24.55 18.83 -4.78
C VAL A 416 -24.75 18.75 -6.31
N SER A 417 -25.31 19.81 -6.89
CA SER A 417 -25.54 20.05 -8.32
C SER A 417 -26.37 19.01 -9.11
N GLN A 418 -27.46 18.48 -8.55
CA GLN A 418 -28.41 17.66 -9.32
C GLN A 418 -29.07 18.42 -10.50
N SER A 419 -29.10 19.76 -10.48
CA SER A 419 -29.76 20.56 -11.53
C SER A 419 -29.13 20.39 -12.91
N ALA A 420 -27.81 20.52 -13.05
CA ALA A 420 -27.14 20.41 -14.35
C ALA A 420 -27.26 19.00 -14.95
N VAL A 421 -27.09 17.96 -14.12
CA VAL A 421 -27.22 16.54 -14.53
C VAL A 421 -28.65 16.23 -14.96
N THR A 422 -29.65 16.65 -14.18
CA THR A 422 -31.05 16.41 -14.52
C THR A 422 -31.50 17.19 -15.75
N MET A 423 -31.03 18.42 -15.94
CA MET A 423 -31.28 19.19 -17.16
C MET A 423 -30.64 18.52 -18.37
N ALA A 424 -29.36 18.15 -18.30
CA ALA A 424 -28.66 17.43 -19.37
C ALA A 424 -29.43 16.17 -19.80
N ILE A 425 -29.87 15.34 -18.84
CA ILE A 425 -30.65 14.13 -19.13
C ILE A 425 -31.99 14.45 -19.77
N ARG A 426 -32.73 15.46 -19.28
CA ARG A 426 -34.02 15.86 -19.88
C ARG A 426 -33.85 16.28 -21.34
N TYR A 427 -32.80 17.02 -21.63
CA TYR A 427 -32.51 17.44 -23.00
C TYR A 427 -32.07 16.29 -23.91
N LEU A 428 -31.27 15.34 -23.40
CA LEU A 428 -30.91 14.14 -24.14
C LEU A 428 -32.14 13.25 -24.42
N LYS A 429 -33.08 13.18 -23.48
CA LYS A 429 -34.38 12.48 -23.65
C LYS A 429 -35.32 13.16 -24.62
N ALA A 430 -35.32 14.49 -24.69
CA ALA A 430 -36.23 15.24 -25.55
C ALA A 430 -36.07 14.85 -27.04
N ARG A 431 -34.87 14.40 -27.45
CA ARG A 431 -34.57 13.98 -28.82
C ARG A 431 -33.94 12.59 -28.89
N LYS A 432 -34.70 11.58 -28.43
CA LYS A 432 -34.24 10.17 -28.29
C LYS A 432 -33.52 9.62 -29.52
N LEU A 433 -34.10 9.74 -30.72
CA LEU A 433 -33.53 9.17 -31.95
C LEU A 433 -32.15 9.75 -32.29
N ARG A 434 -31.99 11.07 -32.14
CA ARG A 434 -30.71 11.75 -32.40
C ARG A 434 -29.66 11.33 -31.38
N THR A 435 -30.01 11.30 -30.10
CA THR A 435 -29.11 10.85 -29.03
C THR A 435 -28.65 9.41 -29.26
N ILE A 436 -29.57 8.51 -29.65
CA ILE A 436 -29.24 7.11 -29.97
C ILE A 436 -28.28 7.03 -31.16
N MET A 437 -28.47 7.81 -32.21
CA MET A 437 -27.56 7.82 -33.37
C MET A 437 -26.16 8.33 -33.03
N VAL A 438 -26.06 9.40 -32.22
CA VAL A 438 -24.74 9.90 -31.76
C VAL A 438 -24.06 8.86 -30.87
N VAL A 439 -24.81 8.24 -29.95
CA VAL A 439 -24.28 7.18 -29.10
C VAL A 439 -23.78 6.00 -29.94
N PHE A 440 -24.58 5.53 -30.91
CA PHE A 440 -24.23 4.40 -31.77
C PHE A 440 -22.98 4.67 -32.63
N THR A 441 -22.91 5.85 -33.26
CA THR A 441 -21.74 6.22 -34.08
C THR A 441 -20.48 6.33 -33.23
N LEU A 442 -20.56 6.96 -32.05
CA LEU A 442 -19.42 7.05 -31.14
C LEU A 442 -19.02 5.68 -30.56
N THR A 443 -19.99 4.82 -30.25
CA THR A 443 -19.78 3.41 -29.85
C THR A 443 -18.97 2.66 -30.90
N LEU A 444 -19.34 2.78 -32.17
CA LEU A 444 -18.66 2.09 -33.27
C LEU A 444 -17.22 2.61 -33.46
N VAL A 445 -17.00 3.92 -33.33
CA VAL A 445 -15.64 4.49 -33.39
C VAL A 445 -14.78 4.01 -32.23
N VAL A 446 -15.30 4.04 -31.00
CA VAL A 446 -14.57 3.52 -29.83
C VAL A 446 -14.28 2.04 -30.01
N ALA A 447 -15.26 1.23 -30.42
CA ALA A 447 -15.07 -0.20 -30.62
C ALA A 447 -13.99 -0.51 -31.67
N SER A 448 -14.00 0.19 -32.80
CA SER A 448 -12.98 0.04 -33.85
C SER A 448 -11.60 0.50 -33.38
N THR A 449 -11.54 1.57 -32.58
CA THR A 449 -10.29 2.09 -32.03
C THR A 449 -9.68 1.11 -31.03
N VAL A 450 -10.50 0.54 -30.15
CA VAL A 450 -10.08 -0.45 -29.15
C VAL A 450 -9.66 -1.77 -29.81
N ALA A 451 -10.36 -2.19 -30.87
CA ALA A 451 -10.01 -3.40 -31.62
C ALA A 451 -8.66 -3.27 -32.37
N THR A 452 -8.25 -2.05 -32.72
CA THR A 452 -7.01 -1.77 -33.46
C THR A 452 -5.83 -1.40 -32.54
N LEU A 453 -6.11 -0.77 -31.40
CA LEU A 453 -5.11 -0.45 -30.38
C LEU A 453 -4.74 -1.69 -29.56
N GLY A 454 -3.52 -2.17 -29.76
CA GLY A 454 -2.93 -3.19 -28.91
C GLY A 454 -1.73 -2.60 -28.16
N VAL A 455 -1.87 -2.37 -26.86
CA VAL A 455 -0.70 -2.19 -25.98
C VAL A 455 -0.33 -3.58 -25.49
N SER A 456 0.80 -4.12 -25.94
CA SER A 456 1.39 -5.32 -25.34
C SER A 456 2.61 -4.92 -24.54
N LEU A 457 2.68 -5.43 -23.31
CA LEU A 457 3.95 -5.68 -22.66
C LEU A 457 4.30 -7.13 -22.96
N GLU A 458 5.19 -7.34 -23.92
CA GLU A 458 5.64 -8.68 -24.29
C GLU A 458 7.11 -8.84 -23.88
N THR A 459 7.44 -10.03 -23.39
CA THR A 459 8.83 -10.49 -23.25
C THR A 459 9.09 -11.59 -24.26
N PRO A 460 9.08 -11.28 -25.58
CA PRO A 460 9.18 -12.31 -26.59
C PRO A 460 10.58 -12.93 -26.56
N PHE A 461 10.68 -14.22 -26.83
CA PHE A 461 11.96 -14.82 -27.16
C PHE A 461 12.34 -14.39 -28.58
N ILE A 462 13.44 -13.66 -28.74
CA ILE A 462 13.89 -13.17 -30.04
C ILE A 462 15.12 -13.95 -30.49
N GLU A 463 15.06 -14.45 -31.73
CA GLU A 463 16.19 -15.00 -32.48
C GLU A 463 16.57 -14.01 -33.59
N GLU A 464 17.71 -13.33 -33.44
CA GLU A 464 18.20 -12.33 -34.39
C GLU A 464 19.54 -12.76 -34.99
N LYS A 465 19.77 -12.41 -36.26
CA LYS A 465 21.05 -12.65 -36.93
C LYS A 465 22.07 -11.61 -36.50
N SER A 466 23.25 -12.06 -36.08
CA SER A 466 24.36 -11.17 -35.73
C SER A 466 25.64 -11.51 -36.47
N GLU A 467 26.51 -10.52 -36.58
CA GLU A 467 27.87 -10.70 -37.07
C GLU A 467 28.76 -11.27 -35.96
N TRP A 468 29.44 -12.38 -36.26
CA TRP A 468 30.47 -12.94 -35.40
C TRP A 468 31.85 -12.46 -35.85
N LYS A 469 32.53 -11.71 -34.98
CA LYS A 469 33.82 -11.06 -35.29
C LYS A 469 35.04 -11.77 -34.69
N TYR A 470 34.82 -12.90 -34.00
CA TYR A 470 35.86 -13.57 -33.22
C TYR A 470 36.40 -14.83 -33.89
N GLY A 471 37.69 -15.10 -33.72
CA GLY A 471 38.41 -16.21 -34.36
C GLY A 471 38.20 -17.60 -33.72
N PHE A 472 37.05 -17.87 -33.10
CA PHE A 472 36.74 -19.16 -32.48
C PHE A 472 35.28 -19.58 -32.66
N GLU A 473 35.04 -20.89 -32.57
CA GLU A 473 33.70 -21.48 -32.47
C GLU A 473 33.24 -21.49 -31.01
N GLY A 474 32.07 -20.90 -30.73
CA GLY A 474 31.59 -20.70 -29.36
C GLY A 474 30.57 -19.57 -29.26
N GLY A 475 30.55 -18.88 -28.12
CA GLY A 475 29.59 -17.80 -27.89
C GLY A 475 29.98 -16.83 -26.77
N VAL A 476 29.11 -15.85 -26.57
CA VAL A 476 29.17 -14.88 -25.47
C VAL A 476 27.84 -14.92 -24.74
N ILE A 477 27.88 -15.19 -23.43
CA ILE A 477 26.73 -15.09 -22.53
C ILE A 477 26.85 -13.77 -21.79
N ILE A 478 25.82 -12.96 -21.87
CA ILE A 478 25.74 -11.65 -21.23
C ILE A 478 24.66 -11.75 -20.17
N PHE A 479 25.05 -11.67 -18.91
CA PHE A 479 24.13 -11.73 -17.78
C PHE A 479 23.49 -10.35 -17.62
N SER A 480 22.17 -10.27 -17.82
CA SER A 480 21.42 -9.03 -17.65
C SER A 480 20.70 -9.05 -16.30
N GLY A 481 20.86 -8.00 -15.50
CA GLY A 481 20.32 -7.95 -14.13
C GLY A 481 21.29 -8.54 -13.10
N THR A 482 20.93 -9.64 -12.46
CA THR A 482 21.75 -10.23 -11.38
C THR A 482 23.02 -10.88 -11.93
N PRO A 483 24.18 -10.63 -11.31
CA PRO A 483 25.45 -11.17 -11.79
C PRO A 483 25.53 -12.69 -11.66
N ALA A 484 26.38 -13.31 -12.49
CA ALA A 484 26.55 -14.76 -12.46
C ALA A 484 27.33 -15.19 -11.22
N LYS A 485 26.87 -16.28 -10.60
CA LYS A 485 27.54 -16.88 -9.44
C LYS A 485 28.57 -17.91 -9.91
N ASP A 486 29.60 -18.19 -9.10
CA ASP A 486 30.67 -19.12 -9.47
C ASP A 486 30.18 -20.53 -9.82
N PHE A 487 29.19 -21.05 -9.08
CA PHE A 487 28.58 -22.35 -9.38
C PHE A 487 27.80 -22.36 -10.70
N GLU A 488 27.22 -21.22 -11.10
CA GLU A 488 26.45 -21.08 -12.34
C GLU A 488 27.38 -21.15 -13.55
N ILE A 489 28.56 -20.51 -13.43
CA ILE A 489 29.62 -20.58 -14.44
C ILE A 489 30.12 -22.02 -14.57
N LYS A 490 30.38 -22.72 -13.47
CA LYS A 490 30.81 -24.12 -13.50
C LYS A 490 29.74 -25.02 -14.14
N TRP A 491 28.48 -24.84 -13.79
CA TRP A 491 27.37 -25.57 -14.40
C TRP A 491 27.29 -25.33 -15.92
N LEU A 492 27.41 -24.08 -16.38
CA LEU A 492 27.50 -23.74 -17.80
C LEU A 492 28.70 -24.40 -18.49
N THR A 493 29.87 -24.44 -17.84
CA THR A 493 31.07 -25.08 -18.40
C THR A 493 30.89 -26.57 -18.63
N ARG A 494 30.18 -27.26 -17.74
CA ARG A 494 29.88 -28.68 -17.86
C ARG A 494 28.88 -28.94 -19.00
N ASN A 495 27.74 -28.27 -18.99
CA ASN A 495 26.64 -28.56 -19.94
C ASN A 495 26.98 -28.18 -21.38
N LEU A 496 27.82 -27.16 -21.58
CA LEU A 496 28.26 -26.75 -22.90
C LEU A 496 29.58 -27.40 -23.33
N ASN A 497 30.19 -28.24 -22.48
CA ASN A 497 31.50 -28.86 -22.69
C ASN A 497 32.56 -27.83 -23.14
N ILE A 498 32.69 -26.77 -22.34
CA ILE A 498 33.52 -25.59 -22.67
C ILE A 498 35.00 -25.96 -22.53
N THR A 499 35.78 -25.69 -23.59
CA THR A 499 37.22 -25.97 -23.62
C THR A 499 38.06 -24.83 -23.03
N GLU A 500 37.70 -23.59 -23.35
CA GLU A 500 38.33 -22.37 -22.86
C GLU A 500 37.23 -21.31 -22.65
N TYR A 501 37.33 -20.50 -21.60
CA TYR A 501 36.43 -19.37 -21.36
C TYR A 501 37.19 -18.16 -20.81
N SER A 502 36.59 -16.99 -20.94
CA SER A 502 37.01 -15.74 -20.30
C SER A 502 35.79 -15.10 -19.69
N LEU A 503 35.89 -14.65 -18.45
CA LEU A 503 34.88 -13.85 -17.81
C LEU A 503 35.18 -12.37 -18.05
N ILE A 504 34.14 -11.55 -17.93
CA ILE A 504 34.26 -10.11 -17.76
C ILE A 504 33.72 -9.81 -16.38
N LYS A 505 34.61 -9.36 -15.50
CA LYS A 505 34.26 -8.92 -14.16
C LYS A 505 34.15 -7.40 -14.11
N THR A 506 33.10 -6.89 -13.52
CA THR A 506 32.89 -5.45 -13.29
C THR A 506 32.58 -5.20 -11.82
N GLU A 507 32.69 -3.96 -11.35
CA GLU A 507 32.33 -3.62 -9.98
C GLU A 507 30.87 -3.99 -9.65
N LYS A 508 30.62 -4.41 -8.40
CA LYS A 508 29.24 -4.59 -7.93
C LYS A 508 28.49 -3.26 -7.98
N GLU A 509 27.18 -3.29 -8.22
CA GLU A 509 26.33 -2.07 -8.29
C GLU A 509 26.41 -1.17 -7.05
N ILE A 510 26.79 -1.73 -5.88
CA ILE A 510 26.97 -0.99 -4.63
C ILE A 510 28.15 0.01 -4.73
N TYR A 511 29.13 -0.28 -5.60
CA TYR A 511 30.31 0.54 -5.85
C TYR A 511 30.19 1.21 -7.21
N PRO A 512 29.68 2.46 -7.28
CA PRO A 512 29.42 3.12 -8.56
C PRO A 512 30.69 3.41 -9.37
N LEU A 513 31.85 3.51 -8.70
CA LEU A 513 33.12 3.92 -9.31
C LEU A 513 34.33 3.33 -8.57
N SER A 514 35.42 3.12 -9.30
CA SER A 514 36.74 2.79 -8.74
C SER A 514 37.68 3.99 -8.82
N GLY A 515 38.71 4.00 -7.99
CA GLY A 515 39.75 5.03 -7.96
C GLY A 515 41.12 4.40 -8.08
N LEU A 516 41.97 4.91 -8.98
CA LEU A 516 43.41 4.64 -8.89
C LEU A 516 44.01 5.60 -7.88
N LEU A 517 44.57 5.04 -6.81
CA LEU A 517 45.14 5.75 -5.68
C LEU A 517 46.67 5.62 -5.73
N GLY A 518 47.35 6.73 -6.01
CA GLY A 518 48.80 6.91 -5.86
C GLY A 518 49.14 7.79 -4.66
N GLU A 519 50.42 8.10 -4.44
CA GLU A 519 50.86 8.90 -3.28
C GLU A 519 50.22 10.30 -3.21
N ASN A 520 49.89 10.92 -4.35
CA ASN A 520 49.20 12.22 -4.45
C ASN A 520 48.19 12.26 -5.62
N LEU A 521 47.70 11.09 -6.05
CA LEU A 521 46.86 10.96 -7.23
C LEU A 521 45.62 10.13 -6.90
N MET A 522 44.45 10.66 -7.24
CA MET A 522 43.18 9.95 -7.20
C MET A 522 42.50 10.12 -8.56
N LEU A 523 42.56 9.08 -9.40
CA LEU A 523 41.89 9.08 -10.70
C LEU A 523 40.63 8.24 -10.63
N GLU A 524 39.52 8.83 -11.03
CA GLU A 524 38.23 8.16 -11.15
C GLU A 524 38.21 7.27 -12.40
N VAL A 525 38.06 5.97 -12.20
CA VAL A 525 38.11 4.96 -13.26
C VAL A 525 37.08 3.85 -13.03
N LYS A 526 36.83 3.04 -14.06
CA LYS A 526 36.13 1.76 -13.92
C LYS A 526 37.07 0.60 -14.23
N VAL A 527 37.16 -0.35 -13.32
CA VAL A 527 38.02 -1.51 -13.39
C VAL A 527 37.27 -2.67 -14.00
N ILE A 528 37.82 -3.22 -15.08
CA ILE A 528 37.27 -4.37 -15.78
C ILE A 528 38.28 -5.52 -15.71
N GLY A 529 37.80 -6.66 -15.23
CA GLY A 529 38.50 -7.93 -15.29
C GLY A 529 38.37 -8.57 -16.65
N ILE A 530 39.50 -8.95 -17.27
CA ILE A 530 39.54 -9.74 -18.50
C ILE A 530 40.55 -10.88 -18.38
N ASN A 531 40.41 -11.92 -19.20
CA ASN A 531 41.44 -12.93 -19.38
C ASN A 531 42.39 -12.52 -20.53
N PRO A 532 43.57 -11.96 -20.25
CA PRO A 532 44.42 -11.44 -21.31
C PRO A 532 44.95 -12.53 -22.24
N ALA A 533 45.15 -13.77 -21.76
CA ALA A 533 45.56 -14.89 -22.60
C ALA A 533 44.49 -15.27 -23.65
N PHE A 534 43.21 -15.25 -23.26
CA PHE A 534 42.09 -15.52 -24.16
C PHE A 534 41.94 -14.41 -25.21
N PHE A 535 41.95 -13.15 -24.77
CA PHE A 535 41.82 -11.98 -25.64
C PHE A 535 42.98 -11.85 -26.62
N ALA A 536 44.21 -12.16 -26.21
CA ALA A 536 45.38 -12.18 -27.08
C ALA A 536 45.26 -13.22 -28.21
N ARG A 537 44.78 -14.44 -27.90
CA ARG A 537 44.62 -15.52 -28.90
C ARG A 537 43.51 -15.26 -29.91
N TYR A 538 42.36 -14.78 -29.44
CA TYR A 538 41.13 -14.80 -30.25
C TYR A 538 40.67 -13.44 -30.77
N MET A 539 41.16 -12.35 -30.18
CA MET A 539 40.73 -10.98 -30.52
C MET A 539 41.91 -10.08 -30.92
N ASN A 540 43.10 -10.64 -31.10
CA ASN A 540 44.34 -9.91 -31.44
C ASN A 540 44.63 -8.75 -30.47
N PHE A 541 44.24 -8.89 -29.21
CA PHE A 541 44.27 -7.83 -28.20
C PHE A 541 45.67 -7.24 -27.99
N SER A 542 46.72 -8.07 -28.12
CA SER A 542 48.12 -7.65 -28.02
C SER A 542 48.55 -6.61 -29.05
N SER A 543 47.83 -6.47 -30.18
CA SER A 543 48.15 -5.47 -31.20
C SER A 543 47.70 -4.05 -30.83
N TYR A 544 46.84 -3.91 -29.83
CA TYR A 544 46.25 -2.63 -29.39
C TYR A 544 46.88 -2.08 -28.09
N ILE A 545 47.91 -2.75 -27.56
CA ILE A 545 48.59 -2.40 -26.32
C ILE A 545 49.97 -1.81 -26.64
N MET A 546 50.35 -0.75 -25.92
CA MET A 546 51.67 -0.13 -25.95
C MET A 546 52.38 -0.36 -24.61
N GLY A 547 53.60 -0.91 -24.63
CA GLY A 547 54.38 -1.21 -23.42
C GLY A 547 54.35 -2.69 -23.05
N GLY A 548 54.11 -3.00 -21.78
CA GLY A 548 54.00 -4.35 -21.25
C GLY A 548 52.60 -4.94 -21.38
N TYR A 549 52.54 -6.27 -21.49
CA TYR A 549 51.29 -7.02 -21.63
C TYR A 549 50.74 -7.44 -20.25
N LEU A 550 49.42 -7.59 -20.16
CA LEU A 550 48.78 -8.22 -19.01
C LEU A 550 49.09 -9.72 -18.99
N VAL A 551 49.41 -10.23 -17.81
CA VAL A 551 49.68 -11.65 -17.58
C VAL A 551 48.75 -12.15 -16.48
N ASN A 552 48.11 -13.30 -16.72
CA ASN A 552 47.26 -13.96 -15.72
C ASN A 552 48.06 -14.19 -14.42
N GLY A 553 47.42 -13.97 -13.28
CA GLY A 553 47.97 -14.21 -11.95
C GLY A 553 48.88 -13.09 -11.44
N THR A 554 49.10 -12.05 -12.24
CA THR A 554 49.91 -10.89 -11.84
C THR A 554 49.02 -9.67 -11.60
N SER A 555 49.32 -8.92 -10.53
CA SER A 555 48.64 -7.65 -10.23
C SER A 555 49.16 -6.54 -11.15
N THR A 556 48.78 -6.63 -12.41
CA THR A 556 49.13 -5.66 -13.47
C THR A 556 47.88 -4.98 -14.00
N ILE A 557 47.96 -3.68 -14.30
CA ILE A 557 46.87 -2.92 -14.93
C ILE A 557 47.28 -2.37 -16.30
N LEU A 558 46.29 -2.23 -17.19
CA LEU A 558 46.38 -1.39 -18.38
C LEU A 558 45.45 -0.19 -18.25
N ILE A 559 45.98 0.99 -18.59
CA ILE A 559 45.26 2.26 -18.50
C ILE A 559 45.13 2.86 -19.92
N PRO A 560 44.12 3.69 -20.18
CA PRO A 560 44.02 4.40 -21.45
C PRO A 560 45.23 5.27 -21.75
N LEU A 561 45.57 5.38 -23.04
CA LEU A 561 46.64 6.25 -23.51
C LEU A 561 46.47 7.72 -23.07
N SER A 562 45.23 8.16 -22.84
CA SER A 562 44.87 9.49 -22.32
C SER A 562 45.56 9.84 -20.99
N TYR A 563 45.90 8.85 -20.16
CA TYR A 563 46.58 9.06 -18.86
C TYR A 563 48.10 8.92 -18.92
N SER A 564 48.69 8.75 -20.11
CA SER A 564 50.15 8.61 -20.27
C SER A 564 50.96 9.83 -19.79
N ASN A 565 50.34 11.00 -19.67
CA ASN A 565 50.96 12.20 -19.11
C ASN A 565 50.95 12.24 -17.57
N ILE A 566 50.17 11.37 -16.93
CA ILE A 566 49.89 11.39 -15.49
C ILE A 566 50.58 10.24 -14.77
N LEU A 567 50.63 9.05 -15.38
CA LEU A 567 51.24 7.84 -14.80
C LEU A 567 52.35 7.30 -15.71
N ASN A 568 53.42 6.78 -15.12
CA ASN A 568 54.55 6.20 -15.87
C ASN A 568 54.55 4.67 -15.83
N LEU A 569 55.05 4.03 -16.89
CA LEU A 569 55.19 2.56 -16.93
C LEU A 569 56.05 2.07 -15.76
N GLY A 570 55.56 1.03 -15.06
CA GLY A 570 56.22 0.45 -13.89
C GLY A 570 55.91 1.11 -12.54
N GLU A 571 55.11 2.19 -12.51
CA GLU A 571 54.61 2.78 -11.28
C GLU A 571 53.58 1.87 -10.58
N THR A 572 53.57 1.90 -9.24
CA THR A 572 52.64 1.11 -8.41
C THR A 572 51.49 1.98 -7.93
N VAL A 573 50.26 1.53 -8.19
CA VAL A 573 49.03 2.20 -7.74
C VAL A 573 48.11 1.22 -7.03
N ASN A 574 47.27 1.73 -6.14
CA ASN A 574 46.24 0.96 -5.46
C ASN A 574 44.90 1.17 -6.15
N VAL A 575 44.06 0.13 -6.19
CA VAL A 575 42.69 0.24 -6.70
C VAL A 575 41.75 0.37 -5.51
N GLY A 576 41.19 1.56 -5.30
CA GLY A 576 40.17 1.83 -4.30
C GLY A 576 38.75 1.78 -4.87
N LEU A 577 37.77 1.41 -4.05
CA LEU A 577 36.35 1.48 -4.39
C LEU A 577 35.75 2.75 -3.79
N LEU A 578 35.01 3.51 -4.60
CA LEU A 578 34.47 4.81 -4.24
C LEU A 578 32.96 4.74 -4.03
N GLN A 579 32.48 5.40 -2.97
CA GLN A 579 31.06 5.56 -2.69
C GLN A 579 30.75 7.02 -2.33
N PRO A 580 29.61 7.57 -2.75
CA PRO A 580 29.20 8.91 -2.34
C PRO A 580 28.91 8.95 -0.83
N SER A 581 29.61 9.85 -0.13
CA SER A 581 29.34 10.24 1.25
C SER A 581 27.95 10.89 1.36
N PRO A 582 27.29 10.89 2.53
CA PRO A 582 26.06 11.65 2.78
C PRO A 582 26.14 13.15 2.40
N GLU A 583 27.36 13.70 2.36
CA GLU A 583 27.65 15.09 1.96
C GLU A 583 27.87 15.26 0.44
N GLY A 584 27.79 14.17 -0.34
CA GLY A 584 27.92 14.16 -1.80
C GLY A 584 29.34 13.96 -2.34
N ALA A 585 30.38 13.99 -1.50
CA ALA A 585 31.76 13.73 -1.91
C ALA A 585 32.04 12.23 -2.06
N LEU A 586 32.78 11.81 -3.10
CA LEU A 586 33.22 10.43 -3.26
C LEU A 586 34.33 10.10 -2.24
N THR A 587 34.12 9.05 -1.45
CA THR A 587 35.08 8.57 -0.45
C THR A 587 35.51 7.14 -0.75
N VAL A 588 36.79 6.83 -0.49
CA VAL A 588 37.32 5.47 -0.59
C VAL A 588 36.76 4.63 0.56
N VAL A 589 35.99 3.59 0.23
CA VAL A 589 35.37 2.69 1.22
C VAL A 589 36.23 1.46 1.49
N ALA A 590 36.87 0.94 0.44
CA ALA A 590 37.73 -0.23 0.51
C ALA A 590 38.84 -0.14 -0.53
N ILE A 591 39.95 -0.82 -0.29
CA ILE A 591 41.03 -1.00 -1.27
C ILE A 591 40.87 -2.42 -1.83
N ALA A 592 40.53 -2.52 -3.11
CA ALA A 592 40.28 -3.78 -3.78
C ALA A 592 41.56 -4.51 -4.20
N LEU A 593 42.59 -3.76 -4.62
CA LEU A 593 43.92 -4.28 -4.94
C LEU A 593 45.01 -3.34 -4.44
N THR A 594 46.08 -3.92 -3.89
CA THR A 594 47.25 -3.19 -3.39
C THR A 594 48.48 -3.47 -4.25
N ASP A 595 49.36 -2.48 -4.40
CA ASP A 595 50.64 -2.57 -5.11
C ASP A 595 50.50 -3.09 -6.55
N VAL A 596 49.56 -2.52 -7.31
CA VAL A 596 49.28 -2.93 -8.69
C VAL A 596 50.21 -2.21 -9.65
N PHE A 597 50.94 -2.97 -10.48
CA PHE A 597 51.92 -2.43 -11.42
C PHE A 597 51.28 -1.95 -12.72
N LEU A 598 51.62 -0.75 -13.17
CA LEU A 598 51.23 -0.28 -14.49
C LEU A 598 52.04 -0.98 -15.58
N ALA A 599 51.42 -1.95 -16.26
CA ALA A 599 52.07 -2.74 -17.29
C ALA A 599 52.15 -2.02 -18.65
N GLY A 600 51.12 -1.28 -19.03
CA GLY A 600 51.02 -0.71 -20.37
C GLY A 600 49.84 0.24 -20.56
N PHE A 601 49.82 0.89 -21.72
CA PHE A 601 48.71 1.72 -22.17
C PHE A 601 47.96 1.03 -23.30
N TYR A 602 46.66 1.32 -23.44
CA TYR A 602 45.87 0.84 -24.57
C TYR A 602 45.16 1.99 -25.29
N ASP A 603 44.93 1.81 -26.59
CA ASP A 603 44.15 2.75 -27.40
C ASP A 603 42.64 2.50 -27.23
N GLU A 604 41.93 3.47 -26.65
CA GLU A 604 40.49 3.37 -26.38
C GLU A 604 39.66 3.18 -27.66
N ALA A 605 40.02 3.87 -28.75
CA ALA A 605 39.27 3.81 -30.01
C ALA A 605 39.30 2.41 -30.63
N SER A 606 40.38 1.66 -30.38
CA SER A 606 40.59 0.32 -30.92
C SER A 606 40.08 -0.79 -29.98
N VAL A 607 40.21 -0.60 -28.66
CA VAL A 607 39.88 -1.62 -27.66
C VAL A 607 38.40 -1.61 -27.24
N LEU A 608 37.79 -0.44 -27.05
CA LEU A 608 36.40 -0.36 -26.59
C LEU A 608 35.39 -1.05 -27.53
N PRO A 609 35.54 -1.01 -28.87
CA PRO A 609 34.68 -1.78 -29.77
C PRO A 609 34.74 -3.30 -29.58
N LEU A 610 35.82 -3.87 -29.02
CA LEU A 610 35.92 -5.31 -28.75
C LEU A 610 34.93 -5.76 -27.67
N PHE A 611 34.53 -4.85 -26.79
CA PHE A 611 33.51 -5.08 -25.78
C PHE A 611 32.09 -4.77 -26.29
N ASN A 612 31.92 -4.47 -27.58
CA ASN A 612 30.61 -4.31 -28.20
C ASN A 612 30.24 -5.56 -28.99
N VAL A 613 29.32 -6.36 -28.45
CA VAL A 613 28.84 -7.60 -29.08
C VAL A 613 27.47 -7.35 -29.68
N SER A 614 27.38 -7.40 -31.01
CA SER A 614 26.12 -7.23 -31.76
C SER A 614 25.31 -5.98 -31.36
N GLY A 615 25.97 -4.84 -31.18
CA GLY A 615 25.33 -3.58 -30.79
C GLY A 615 25.07 -3.42 -29.28
N TYR A 616 25.48 -4.40 -28.47
CA TYR A 616 25.39 -4.33 -27.02
C TYR A 616 26.79 -4.18 -26.38
N SER A 617 26.97 -3.10 -25.62
CA SER A 617 28.20 -2.89 -24.85
C SER A 617 28.23 -3.76 -23.60
N LEU A 618 29.29 -4.55 -23.45
CA LEU A 618 29.60 -5.30 -22.24
C LEU A 618 30.12 -4.40 -21.12
N LEU A 619 30.47 -3.15 -21.43
CA LEU A 619 30.95 -2.17 -20.46
C LEU A 619 29.77 -1.42 -19.81
N PRO A 620 29.87 -1.03 -18.53
CA PRO A 620 28.81 -0.28 -17.86
C PRO A 620 28.59 1.09 -18.52
N LEU A 621 27.33 1.39 -18.86
CA LEU A 621 26.93 2.63 -19.52
C LEU A 621 27.38 3.86 -18.72
N GLY A 622 28.08 4.77 -19.39
CA GLY A 622 28.58 6.04 -18.86
C GLY A 622 29.68 6.56 -19.80
N GLU A 623 29.31 7.48 -20.69
CA GLU A 623 30.22 8.06 -21.71
C GLU A 623 31.37 8.90 -21.11
N GLU A 624 31.40 9.08 -19.78
CA GLU A 624 32.35 9.96 -19.08
C GLU A 624 33.46 9.23 -18.31
N PHE A 625 33.45 7.90 -18.23
CA PHE A 625 34.43 7.15 -17.42
C PHE A 625 35.50 6.45 -18.25
N SER A 626 36.73 6.56 -17.79
CA SER A 626 37.85 5.80 -18.32
C SER A 626 37.92 4.40 -17.72
N TYR A 627 38.25 3.42 -18.57
CA TYR A 627 38.28 2.02 -18.18
C TYR A 627 39.72 1.56 -17.90
N VAL A 628 39.92 0.73 -16.88
CA VAL A 628 41.21 0.14 -16.53
C VAL A 628 41.06 -1.36 -16.61
N LEU A 629 41.93 -2.01 -17.38
CA LEU A 629 41.86 -3.44 -17.62
C LEU A 629 42.81 -4.18 -16.67
N VAL A 630 42.29 -5.19 -15.98
CA VAL A 630 43.01 -5.99 -14.99
C VAL A 630 42.78 -7.48 -15.30
N PRO A 631 43.73 -8.38 -15.00
CA PRO A 631 43.49 -9.81 -15.08
C PRO A 631 42.34 -10.23 -14.16
N GLU A 632 41.36 -10.94 -14.73
CA GLU A 632 40.13 -11.36 -14.04
C GLU A 632 40.36 -12.26 -12.82
N ASP A 633 41.48 -12.96 -12.79
CA ASP A 633 41.86 -13.94 -11.78
C ASP A 633 42.44 -13.31 -10.51
N VAL A 634 42.95 -12.08 -10.62
CA VAL A 634 43.45 -11.29 -9.50
C VAL A 634 42.32 -10.53 -8.79
N LEU A 635 41.20 -10.27 -9.47
CA LEU A 635 40.08 -9.51 -8.89
C LEU A 635 39.28 -10.32 -7.86
N PRO A 636 39.11 -9.79 -6.63
CA PRO A 636 38.35 -10.47 -5.58
C PRO A 636 36.83 -10.48 -5.88
N GLY A 637 36.20 -11.65 -5.78
CA GLY A 637 34.75 -11.81 -5.97
C GLY A 637 33.88 -11.11 -4.92
N GLU A 638 34.47 -10.61 -3.83
CA GLU A 638 33.78 -9.77 -2.85
C GLU A 638 33.34 -8.43 -3.45
N TYR A 639 34.13 -7.87 -4.36
CA TYR A 639 33.94 -6.52 -4.93
C TYR A 639 33.62 -6.49 -6.42
N PHE A 640 33.88 -7.58 -7.13
CA PHE A 640 33.64 -7.67 -8.57
C PHE A 640 32.73 -8.84 -8.92
N ASP A 641 31.80 -8.58 -9.82
CA ASP A 641 30.76 -9.47 -10.27
C ASP A 641 30.94 -9.84 -11.75
N VAL A 642 30.54 -11.06 -12.12
CA VAL A 642 30.64 -11.54 -13.51
C VAL A 642 29.47 -11.00 -14.32
N ARG A 643 29.80 -10.19 -15.33
CA ARG A 643 28.83 -9.56 -16.23
C ARG A 643 28.66 -10.28 -17.55
N ALA A 644 29.74 -10.84 -18.08
CA ALA A 644 29.70 -11.62 -19.32
C ALA A 644 30.71 -12.75 -19.29
N MET A 645 30.48 -13.76 -20.12
CA MET A 645 31.34 -14.92 -20.30
C MET A 645 31.50 -15.20 -21.79
N TYR A 646 32.73 -15.09 -22.29
CA TYR A 646 33.13 -15.66 -23.56
C TYR A 646 33.45 -17.14 -23.36
N PHE A 647 32.95 -18.00 -24.24
CA PHE A 647 33.22 -19.43 -24.16
C PHE A 647 33.51 -20.03 -25.52
N LYS A 648 34.48 -20.93 -25.56
CA LYS A 648 34.83 -21.74 -26.72
C LYS A 648 34.32 -23.16 -26.52
N ALA A 649 33.34 -23.55 -27.32
CA ALA A 649 32.71 -24.86 -27.29
C ALA A 649 32.26 -25.25 -28.70
N LYS A 650 32.23 -26.54 -28.99
CA LYS A 650 31.63 -27.06 -30.23
C LYS A 650 30.12 -26.98 -30.10
N LEU A 651 29.47 -26.22 -30.97
CA LEU A 651 28.03 -25.96 -30.86
C LEU A 651 27.23 -27.08 -31.52
N SER A 652 26.67 -27.99 -30.71
CA SER A 652 25.68 -28.98 -31.17
C SER A 652 24.25 -28.41 -31.13
N ASN A 653 23.30 -29.09 -31.78
CA ASN A 653 21.89 -28.69 -31.70
C ASN A 653 21.36 -28.73 -30.26
N GLU A 654 21.81 -29.70 -29.45
CA GLU A 654 21.46 -29.82 -28.03
C GLU A 654 21.99 -28.64 -27.21
N SER A 655 23.26 -28.24 -27.43
CA SER A 655 23.83 -27.06 -26.77
C SER A 655 23.09 -25.77 -27.13
N ILE A 656 22.63 -25.64 -28.38
CA ILE A 656 21.82 -24.49 -28.80
C ILE A 656 20.45 -24.51 -28.11
N GLU A 657 19.79 -25.66 -28.04
CA GLU A 657 18.50 -25.78 -27.36
C GLU A 657 18.61 -25.49 -25.86
N PHE A 658 19.66 -25.99 -25.20
CA PHE A 658 20.00 -25.65 -23.81
C PHE A 658 20.17 -24.13 -23.64
N LEU A 659 20.92 -23.46 -24.51
CA LEU A 659 21.11 -22.01 -24.45
C LEU A 659 19.81 -21.24 -24.68
N LYS A 660 18.89 -21.73 -25.52
CA LYS A 660 17.55 -21.14 -25.68
C LYS A 660 16.75 -21.22 -24.38
N LYS A 661 16.73 -22.39 -23.73
CA LYS A 661 16.08 -22.59 -22.41
C LYS A 661 16.74 -21.70 -21.35
N PHE A 662 18.07 -21.63 -21.33
CA PHE A 662 18.85 -20.77 -20.44
C PHE A 662 18.45 -19.30 -20.55
N VAL A 663 18.39 -18.77 -21.78
CA VAL A 663 17.93 -17.41 -22.04
C VAL A 663 16.47 -17.19 -21.60
N ALA A 664 15.60 -18.18 -21.81
CA ALA A 664 14.19 -18.08 -21.48
C ALA A 664 13.93 -17.90 -19.97
N PHE A 665 14.69 -18.59 -19.12
CA PHE A 665 14.52 -18.53 -17.66
C PHE A 665 15.39 -17.46 -16.99
N ARG A 666 16.64 -17.28 -17.43
CA ARG A 666 17.61 -16.37 -16.79
C ARG A 666 17.47 -14.93 -17.27
N GLY A 667 16.96 -14.72 -18.49
CA GLY A 667 16.95 -13.40 -19.13
C GLY A 667 18.33 -12.95 -19.63
N ALA A 668 19.27 -13.87 -19.83
CA ALA A 668 20.57 -13.56 -20.40
C ALA A 668 20.46 -13.23 -21.91
N ARG A 669 21.44 -12.51 -22.45
CA ARG A 669 21.62 -12.38 -23.91
C ARG A 669 22.77 -13.28 -24.34
N VAL A 670 22.52 -14.16 -25.31
CA VAL A 670 23.52 -15.10 -25.82
C VAL A 670 23.79 -14.81 -27.28
N VAL A 671 25.06 -14.66 -27.65
CA VAL A 671 25.54 -14.43 -29.01
C VAL A 671 26.41 -15.61 -29.42
N LEU A 672 26.11 -16.25 -30.55
CA LEU A 672 26.80 -17.45 -31.01
C LEU A 672 27.62 -17.22 -32.29
N SER A 673 28.67 -18.02 -32.45
CA SER A 673 29.49 -18.06 -33.66
C SER A 673 28.75 -18.53 -34.91
N THR A 674 27.59 -19.16 -34.75
CA THR A 674 26.68 -19.52 -35.84
C THR A 674 25.96 -18.32 -36.45
N GLY A 675 26.19 -17.10 -35.94
CA GLY A 675 25.56 -15.86 -36.40
C GLY A 675 24.15 -15.68 -35.84
N LYS A 676 23.81 -16.35 -34.74
CA LYS A 676 22.52 -16.27 -34.06
C LYS A 676 22.66 -15.61 -32.69
N THR A 677 21.67 -14.81 -32.32
CA THR A 677 21.54 -14.21 -31.00
C THR A 677 20.21 -14.53 -30.40
N PHE A 678 20.21 -14.83 -29.11
CA PHE A 678 19.03 -15.14 -28.33
C PHE A 678 18.94 -14.16 -27.18
N TYR A 679 17.82 -13.48 -27.05
CA TYR A 679 17.55 -12.62 -25.90
C TYR A 679 16.04 -12.46 -25.70
N LYS A 680 15.64 -12.10 -24.49
CA LYS A 680 14.25 -11.89 -24.10
C LYS A 680 14.04 -10.45 -23.63
N PRO A 681 13.93 -9.48 -24.56
CA PRO A 681 13.77 -8.07 -24.20
C PRO A 681 12.37 -7.82 -23.65
N LEU A 682 12.22 -6.82 -22.79
CA LEU A 682 10.92 -6.25 -22.46
C LEU A 682 10.53 -5.26 -23.56
N ILE A 683 9.58 -5.64 -24.41
CA ILE A 683 9.08 -4.78 -25.48
C ILE A 683 7.70 -4.25 -25.11
N ILE A 684 7.60 -2.93 -25.03
CA ILE A 684 6.32 -2.23 -25.00
C ILE A 684 5.94 -1.94 -26.45
N SER A 685 5.07 -2.75 -27.02
CA SER A 685 4.56 -2.56 -28.38
C SER A 685 3.21 -1.86 -28.31
N ILE A 686 3.10 -0.68 -28.92
CA ILE A 686 1.83 0.02 -29.11
C ILE A 686 1.42 -0.11 -30.58
N LYS A 687 0.74 -1.22 -30.91
CA LYS A 687 0.16 -1.43 -32.24
C LYS A 687 -1.05 -0.51 -32.41
N GLY A 688 -1.19 0.12 -33.58
CA GLY A 688 -2.37 0.93 -33.94
C GLY A 688 -2.43 2.34 -33.33
N ALA A 689 -1.34 2.86 -32.76
CA ALA A 689 -1.31 4.22 -32.18
C ALA A 689 -1.64 5.32 -33.23
N SER A 690 -1.13 5.19 -34.45
CA SER A 690 -1.38 6.14 -35.53
C SER A 690 -2.86 6.17 -35.93
N SER A 691 -3.49 5.00 -36.08
CA SER A 691 -4.93 4.88 -36.38
C SER A 691 -5.79 5.41 -35.24
N ALA A 692 -5.36 5.21 -33.99
CA ALA A 692 -6.08 5.70 -32.82
C ALA A 692 -6.17 7.23 -32.76
N ILE A 693 -5.05 7.91 -33.02
CA ILE A 693 -5.02 9.37 -33.03
C ILE A 693 -5.98 9.90 -34.10
N ILE A 694 -5.97 9.30 -35.29
CA ILE A 694 -6.86 9.67 -36.39
C ILE A 694 -8.33 9.46 -35.99
N MET A 695 -8.68 8.29 -35.41
CA MET A 695 -10.04 8.00 -34.95
C MET A 695 -10.51 8.93 -33.81
N LEU A 696 -9.60 9.32 -32.91
CA LEU A 696 -9.87 10.28 -31.85
C LEU A 696 -10.22 11.66 -32.44
N ILE A 697 -9.48 12.11 -33.44
CA ILE A 697 -9.76 13.37 -34.13
C ILE A 697 -11.13 13.29 -34.82
N PHE A 698 -11.41 12.23 -35.57
CA PHE A 698 -12.69 12.05 -36.25
C PHE A 698 -13.88 11.98 -35.27
N SER A 699 -13.77 11.22 -34.18
CA SER A 699 -14.81 11.16 -33.14
C SER A 699 -15.03 12.52 -32.47
N SER A 700 -13.95 13.24 -32.14
CA SER A 700 -14.04 14.56 -31.52
C SER A 700 -14.74 15.57 -32.44
N VAL A 701 -14.41 15.55 -33.74
CA VAL A 701 -15.08 16.40 -34.75
C VAL A 701 -16.56 16.03 -34.90
N LEU A 702 -16.88 14.72 -34.94
CA LEU A 702 -18.27 14.25 -35.02
C LEU A 702 -19.09 14.70 -33.80
N VAL A 703 -18.53 14.55 -32.58
CA VAL A 703 -19.16 15.03 -31.35
C VAL A 703 -19.30 16.55 -31.38
N ALA A 704 -18.28 17.28 -31.84
CA ALA A 704 -18.35 18.74 -31.95
C ALA A 704 -19.46 19.21 -32.89
N VAL A 705 -19.57 18.63 -34.08
CA VAL A 705 -20.62 19.00 -35.06
C VAL A 705 -22.01 18.68 -34.52
N THR A 706 -22.17 17.50 -33.90
CA THR A 706 -23.47 17.07 -33.36
C THR A 706 -23.89 17.89 -32.15
N MET A 707 -22.97 18.20 -31.23
CA MET A 707 -23.20 19.07 -30.07
C MET A 707 -23.45 20.51 -30.51
N TYR A 708 -22.70 21.02 -31.48
CA TYR A 708 -22.89 22.37 -32.01
C TYR A 708 -24.30 22.55 -32.60
N ALA A 709 -24.75 21.62 -33.43
CA ALA A 709 -26.11 21.64 -33.95
C ALA A 709 -27.16 21.53 -32.82
N MET A 710 -26.87 20.77 -31.74
CA MET A 710 -27.79 20.62 -30.60
C MET A 710 -27.87 21.91 -29.77
N THR A 711 -26.76 22.63 -29.64
CA THR A 711 -26.73 23.92 -28.96
C THR A 711 -27.45 25.01 -29.74
N GLU A 712 -27.34 25.02 -31.07
CA GLU A 712 -28.05 26.01 -31.90
C GLU A 712 -29.57 25.79 -31.83
N ASP A 713 -30.01 24.53 -31.87
CA ASP A 713 -31.42 24.14 -31.71
C ASP A 713 -32.04 24.60 -30.39
N LYS A 714 -31.24 24.63 -29.31
CA LYS A 714 -31.66 25.02 -27.95
C LYS A 714 -31.30 26.46 -27.60
N LYS A 715 -30.77 27.23 -28.54
CA LYS A 715 -30.25 28.58 -28.28
C LYS A 715 -31.29 29.47 -27.59
N ARG A 716 -32.56 29.38 -27.97
CA ARG A 716 -33.65 30.13 -27.34
C ARG A 716 -33.85 29.75 -25.87
N ASP A 717 -33.81 28.45 -25.55
CA ASP A 717 -33.97 27.96 -24.18
C ASP A 717 -32.78 28.36 -23.31
N LEU A 718 -31.56 28.23 -23.85
CA LEU A 718 -30.33 28.61 -23.16
C LEU A 718 -30.24 30.11 -22.92
N VAL A 719 -30.67 30.94 -23.87
CA VAL A 719 -30.83 32.38 -23.68
C VAL A 719 -31.87 32.66 -22.61
N THR A 720 -32.99 31.94 -22.58
CA THR A 720 -34.02 32.11 -21.54
C THR A 720 -33.48 31.77 -20.16
N ILE A 721 -32.72 30.68 -20.03
CA ILE A 721 -32.05 30.28 -18.79
C ILE A 721 -31.02 31.35 -18.35
N ALA A 722 -30.29 31.94 -19.30
CA ALA A 722 -29.38 33.06 -19.03
C ALA A 722 -30.12 34.34 -18.60
N VAL A 723 -31.27 34.67 -19.21
CA VAL A 723 -32.15 35.79 -18.80
C VAL A 723 -32.63 35.60 -17.36
N LEU A 724 -32.95 34.35 -16.99
CA LEU A 724 -33.39 33.97 -15.65
C LEU A 724 -32.26 33.98 -14.60
N GLY A 725 -31.03 34.32 -15.00
CA GLY A 725 -29.89 34.49 -14.09
C GLY A 725 -28.96 33.29 -13.98
N ALA A 726 -29.07 32.29 -14.85
CA ALA A 726 -28.08 31.21 -14.86
C ALA A 726 -26.70 31.73 -15.28
N SER A 727 -25.64 31.27 -14.60
CA SER A 727 -24.31 31.73 -14.93
C SER A 727 -23.87 31.16 -16.29
N PRO A 728 -23.04 31.88 -17.06
CA PRO A 728 -22.43 31.35 -18.29
C PRO A 728 -21.64 30.05 -18.06
N ARG A 729 -21.15 29.85 -16.83
CA ARG A 729 -20.46 28.63 -16.41
C ARG A 729 -21.42 27.46 -16.30
N ASP A 730 -22.61 27.66 -15.74
CA ASP A 730 -23.61 26.60 -15.58
C ASP A 730 -24.10 26.10 -16.94
N VAL A 731 -24.32 27.01 -17.90
CA VAL A 731 -24.70 26.67 -19.28
C VAL A 731 -23.60 25.88 -19.98
N ALA A 732 -22.34 26.29 -19.84
CA ALA A 732 -21.21 25.56 -20.41
C ALA A 732 -21.02 24.18 -19.76
N GLN A 733 -21.12 24.10 -18.43
CA GLN A 733 -21.05 22.85 -17.68
C GLN A 733 -22.15 21.89 -18.09
N GLN A 734 -23.37 22.38 -18.32
CA GLN A 734 -24.47 21.56 -18.81
C GLN A 734 -24.16 20.94 -20.17
N ILE A 735 -23.63 21.72 -21.13
CA ILE A 735 -23.29 21.22 -22.48
C ILE A 735 -22.16 20.20 -22.41
N ILE A 736 -21.11 20.48 -21.62
CA ILE A 736 -20.00 19.53 -21.40
C ILE A 736 -20.52 18.24 -20.77
N LEU A 737 -21.45 18.34 -19.81
CA LEU A 737 -22.05 17.19 -19.15
C LEU A 737 -22.94 16.37 -20.09
N GLU A 738 -23.70 17.01 -21.00
CA GLU A 738 -24.44 16.31 -22.07
C GLU A 738 -23.49 15.49 -22.96
N GLY A 739 -22.39 16.11 -23.39
CA GLY A 739 -21.34 15.43 -24.16
C GLY A 739 -20.70 14.29 -23.39
N LEU A 740 -20.35 14.50 -22.12
CA LEU A 740 -19.71 13.51 -21.26
C LEU A 740 -20.62 12.29 -20.99
N ILE A 741 -21.93 12.51 -20.80
CA ILE A 741 -22.90 11.41 -20.64
C ILE A 741 -22.94 10.54 -21.90
N ILE A 742 -22.99 11.17 -23.09
CA ILE A 742 -22.95 10.45 -24.36
C ILE A 742 -21.62 9.70 -24.51
N GLY A 743 -20.49 10.37 -24.25
CA GLY A 743 -19.15 9.79 -24.31
C GLY A 743 -19.01 8.58 -23.41
N PHE A 744 -19.48 8.67 -22.17
CA PHE A 744 -19.42 7.58 -21.21
C PHE A 744 -20.27 6.37 -21.62
N ILE A 745 -21.52 6.59 -22.08
CA ILE A 745 -22.38 5.50 -22.59
C ILE A 745 -21.74 4.83 -23.80
N SER A 746 -21.22 5.62 -24.74
CA SER A 746 -20.58 5.08 -25.95
C SER A 746 -19.27 4.37 -25.67
N SER A 747 -18.49 4.83 -24.71
CA SER A 747 -17.25 4.16 -24.29
C SER A 747 -17.56 2.77 -23.74
N PHE A 748 -18.56 2.69 -22.86
CA PHE A 748 -19.02 1.43 -22.29
C PHE A 748 -19.42 0.45 -23.39
N LEU A 749 -20.38 0.84 -24.22
CA LEU A 749 -20.89 0.00 -25.30
C LEU A 749 -19.79 -0.35 -26.31
N GLY A 750 -18.88 0.57 -26.60
CA GLY A 750 -17.80 0.38 -27.56
C GLY A 750 -16.76 -0.62 -27.07
N CYS A 751 -16.45 -0.58 -25.77
CA CYS A 751 -15.60 -1.56 -25.12
C CYS A 751 -16.13 -2.99 -25.31
N PHE A 752 -17.44 -3.20 -25.14
CA PHE A 752 -18.06 -4.53 -25.31
C PHE A 752 -18.27 -4.93 -26.77
N LEU A 753 -18.52 -3.96 -27.65
CA LEU A 753 -18.68 -4.24 -29.07
C LEU A 753 -17.33 -4.60 -29.73
N SER A 754 -16.20 -4.17 -29.15
CA SER A 754 -14.86 -4.40 -29.70
C SER A 754 -14.48 -5.89 -29.84
N PRO A 755 -14.58 -6.74 -28.79
CA PRO A 755 -14.34 -8.19 -28.92
C PRO A 755 -15.20 -8.85 -30.01
N VAL A 756 -16.50 -8.54 -30.02
CA VAL A 756 -17.45 -9.08 -31.00
C VAL A 756 -17.05 -8.68 -32.43
N LEU A 757 -16.64 -7.43 -32.62
CA LEU A 757 -16.11 -6.94 -33.90
C LEU A 757 -14.81 -7.66 -34.28
N ALA A 758 -13.88 -7.81 -33.35
CA ALA A 758 -12.60 -8.45 -33.61
C ALA A 758 -12.76 -9.94 -33.98
N GLU A 759 -13.62 -10.68 -33.29
CA GLU A 759 -13.90 -12.08 -33.56
C GLU A 759 -14.65 -12.27 -34.88
N SER A 760 -15.67 -11.45 -35.15
CA SER A 760 -16.37 -11.47 -36.44
C SER A 760 -15.42 -11.16 -37.61
N LEU A 761 -14.51 -10.20 -37.44
CA LEU A 761 -13.47 -9.90 -38.42
C LEU A 761 -12.48 -11.06 -38.57
N LYS A 762 -12.07 -11.74 -37.49
CA LYS A 762 -11.21 -12.93 -37.59
C LYS A 762 -11.86 -14.02 -38.42
N ILE A 763 -13.15 -14.29 -38.20
CA ILE A 763 -13.88 -15.29 -38.97
C ILE A 763 -13.91 -14.90 -40.46
N ILE A 764 -14.25 -13.66 -40.77
CA ILE A 764 -14.31 -13.17 -42.15
C ILE A 764 -12.92 -13.18 -42.82
N VAL A 765 -11.89 -12.75 -42.10
CA VAL A 765 -10.53 -12.61 -42.64
C VAL A 765 -9.81 -13.94 -42.72
N SER A 766 -10.10 -14.92 -41.86
CA SER A 766 -9.58 -16.30 -41.98
C SER A 766 -10.00 -16.98 -43.30
N ALA A 767 -11.07 -16.51 -43.94
CA ALA A 767 -11.45 -16.92 -45.30
C ALA A 767 -10.60 -16.26 -46.41
N THR A 768 -9.72 -15.34 -46.07
CA THR A 768 -8.77 -14.62 -46.96
C THR A 768 -7.34 -14.85 -46.49
N VAL A 769 -6.34 -14.77 -47.39
CA VAL A 769 -4.92 -15.10 -47.08
C VAL A 769 -4.21 -14.04 -46.21
N LEU A 770 -4.93 -13.04 -45.69
CA LEU A 770 -4.36 -11.96 -44.90
C LEU A 770 -4.40 -12.31 -43.41
N PRO A 771 -3.26 -12.29 -42.68
CA PRO A 771 -3.27 -12.49 -41.24
C PRO A 771 -3.83 -11.26 -40.52
N PHE A 772 -4.95 -11.42 -39.82
CA PHE A 772 -5.49 -10.40 -38.91
C PHE A 772 -5.07 -10.72 -37.47
N GLU A 773 -4.06 -9.99 -36.97
CA GLU A 773 -3.61 -10.04 -35.58
C GLU A 773 -4.43 -9.12 -34.65
N GLY A 774 -5.75 -9.04 -34.84
CA GLY A 774 -6.61 -8.33 -33.89
C GLY A 774 -6.74 -9.11 -32.58
N ARG A 775 -6.80 -8.41 -31.45
CA ARG A 775 -7.07 -9.06 -30.15
C ARG A 775 -8.55 -9.40 -30.04
N ALA A 776 -8.88 -10.66 -29.76
CA ALA A 776 -10.26 -11.10 -29.57
C ALA A 776 -10.74 -10.98 -28.11
N SER A 777 -9.83 -10.95 -27.13
CA SER A 777 -10.17 -10.85 -25.71
C SER A 777 -10.14 -9.40 -25.19
N LEU A 778 -11.06 -9.09 -24.28
CA LEU A 778 -11.15 -7.82 -23.57
C LEU A 778 -10.05 -7.74 -22.51
N THR A 779 -8.86 -7.32 -22.92
CA THR A 779 -7.82 -6.98 -21.94
C THR A 779 -8.23 -5.76 -21.13
N LEU A 780 -7.91 -5.72 -19.83
CA LEU A 780 -8.29 -4.63 -18.93
C LEU A 780 -7.77 -3.27 -19.40
N ASP A 781 -6.61 -3.26 -20.05
CA ASP A 781 -6.02 -2.08 -20.68
C ASP A 781 -6.92 -1.50 -21.77
N SER A 782 -7.61 -2.37 -22.51
CA SER A 782 -8.54 -1.97 -23.57
C SER A 782 -9.77 -1.27 -22.99
N MET A 783 -10.21 -1.67 -21.79
CA MET A 783 -11.31 -1.01 -21.08
C MET A 783 -10.95 0.41 -20.65
N TYR A 784 -9.80 0.58 -19.99
CA TYR A 784 -9.33 1.92 -19.59
C TYR A 784 -9.08 2.80 -20.80
N LEU A 785 -8.49 2.25 -21.86
CA LEU A 785 -8.23 2.97 -23.10
C LEU A 785 -9.53 3.38 -23.79
N SER A 786 -10.54 2.51 -23.83
CA SER A 786 -11.86 2.82 -24.40
C SER A 786 -12.55 3.98 -23.65
N LEU A 787 -12.50 3.94 -22.31
CA LEU A 787 -13.07 4.97 -21.46
C LEU A 787 -12.32 6.28 -21.61
N LEU A 788 -10.99 6.24 -21.63
CA LEU A 788 -10.15 7.41 -21.83
C LEU A 788 -10.45 8.05 -23.19
N ILE A 789 -10.49 7.27 -24.28
CA ILE A 789 -10.73 7.78 -25.64
C ILE A 789 -12.14 8.36 -25.77
N GLY A 790 -13.17 7.67 -25.29
CA GLY A 790 -14.54 8.17 -25.43
C GLY A 790 -14.85 9.34 -24.49
N VAL A 791 -14.28 9.39 -23.28
CA VAL A 791 -14.39 10.56 -22.40
C VAL A 791 -13.62 11.75 -22.96
N LEU A 792 -12.35 11.60 -23.36
CA LEU A 792 -11.57 12.70 -23.95
C LEU A 792 -12.20 13.23 -25.24
N SER A 793 -12.59 12.36 -26.16
CA SER A 793 -13.24 12.79 -27.41
C SER A 793 -14.54 13.54 -27.14
N SER A 794 -15.32 13.11 -26.14
CA SER A 794 -16.55 13.81 -25.76
C SER A 794 -16.30 15.17 -25.11
N ILE A 795 -15.27 15.31 -24.27
CA ILE A 795 -14.90 16.59 -23.64
C ILE A 795 -14.36 17.55 -24.69
N VAL A 796 -13.41 17.10 -25.53
CA VAL A 796 -12.83 17.93 -26.61
C VAL A 796 -13.92 18.35 -27.60
N GLY A 797 -14.79 17.41 -27.99
CA GLY A 797 -15.90 17.70 -28.90
C GLY A 797 -16.95 18.65 -28.31
N SER A 798 -17.29 18.52 -27.03
CA SER A 798 -18.29 19.38 -26.37
C SER A 798 -17.73 20.74 -25.92
N TYR A 799 -16.41 20.89 -25.80
CA TYR A 799 -15.78 22.12 -25.36
C TYR A 799 -16.03 23.30 -26.32
N LEU A 800 -15.86 23.07 -27.62
CA LEU A 800 -16.01 24.10 -28.65
C LEU A 800 -17.43 24.72 -28.67
N PRO A 801 -18.53 23.92 -28.71
CA PRO A 801 -19.88 24.48 -28.60
C PRO A 801 -20.17 25.08 -27.21
N ALA A 802 -19.63 24.53 -26.12
CA ALA A 802 -19.81 25.09 -24.78
C ALA A 802 -19.21 26.52 -24.66
N VAL A 803 -18.01 26.75 -25.19
CA VAL A 803 -17.36 28.07 -25.20
C VAL A 803 -18.17 29.08 -26.02
N LYS A 804 -18.67 28.67 -27.19
CA LYS A 804 -19.50 29.54 -28.02
C LYS A 804 -20.82 29.91 -27.32
N MET A 805 -21.48 28.95 -26.68
CA MET A 805 -22.73 29.20 -25.97
C MET A 805 -22.54 30.04 -24.71
N ARG A 806 -21.37 29.96 -24.06
CA ARG A 806 -21.00 30.87 -22.97
C ARG A 806 -21.08 32.33 -23.44
N GLN A 807 -20.61 32.65 -24.65
CA GLN A 807 -20.68 34.00 -25.20
C GLN A 807 -22.13 34.42 -25.51
N VAL A 808 -22.96 33.51 -25.99
CA VAL A 808 -24.39 33.78 -26.25
C VAL A 808 -25.14 34.08 -24.95
N SER A 809 -24.83 33.40 -23.85
CA SER A 809 -25.43 33.66 -22.53
C SER A 809 -25.09 35.06 -21.98
N LEU A 810 -23.96 35.63 -22.41
CA LEU A 810 -23.57 37.00 -22.04
C LEU A 810 -24.35 38.07 -22.83
N MET A 811 -25.24 37.68 -23.77
CA MET A 811 -26.00 38.60 -24.63
C MET A 811 -25.11 39.62 -25.35
N GLY A 812 -23.91 39.22 -25.77
CA GLY A 812 -22.96 40.11 -26.44
C GLY A 812 -22.19 41.06 -25.49
N ARG A 813 -22.37 40.94 -24.17
CA ARG A 813 -21.56 41.68 -23.18
C ARG A 813 -20.18 41.02 -23.06
N GLU A 814 -19.14 41.83 -22.93
CA GLU A 814 -17.81 41.31 -22.61
C GLU A 814 -17.80 40.65 -21.22
N ALA A 815 -17.09 39.52 -21.09
CA ALA A 815 -16.96 38.81 -19.81
C ALA A 815 -16.31 39.68 -18.71
N LYS A 816 -15.59 40.75 -19.11
CA LYS A 816 -14.94 41.71 -18.22
C LYS A 816 -15.42 43.13 -18.55
N LYS A 817 -16.39 43.65 -17.78
CA LYS A 817 -16.69 45.09 -17.78
C LYS A 817 -15.46 45.85 -17.24
N VAL A 818 -14.88 46.73 -18.04
CA VAL A 818 -13.88 47.73 -17.62
C VAL A 818 -14.64 49.02 -17.31
N LEU A 819 -14.46 49.57 -16.11
CA LEU A 819 -15.11 50.82 -15.70
C LEU A 819 -14.47 51.98 -16.48
N SER A 820 -15.29 52.72 -17.24
CA SER A 820 -14.84 53.96 -17.86
C SER A 820 -14.95 55.13 -16.87
N PRO A 821 -14.17 56.20 -17.02
CA PRO A 821 -14.29 57.41 -16.19
C PRO A 821 -15.69 58.05 -16.22
N GLU A 822 -16.52 57.68 -17.19
CA GLU A 822 -17.91 58.10 -17.37
C GLU A 822 -18.89 57.39 -16.41
N ASP A 823 -18.54 56.20 -15.91
CA ASP A 823 -19.34 55.45 -14.93
C ASP A 823 -19.28 56.09 -13.51
N LEU A 824 -18.33 57.00 -13.28
CA LEU A 824 -18.11 57.70 -12.01
C LEU A 824 -18.77 59.09 -12.01
N ARG A 825 -19.70 59.32 -11.07
CA ARG A 825 -20.36 60.63 -10.91
C ARG A 825 -19.51 61.55 -10.03
N LEU A 826 -19.12 62.71 -10.55
CA LEU A 826 -18.41 63.72 -9.77
C LEU A 826 -19.42 64.56 -8.96
N VAL A 827 -19.28 64.57 -7.64
CA VAL A 827 -20.05 65.43 -6.74
C VAL A 827 -19.07 66.08 -5.77
N GLY A 828 -18.72 67.35 -6.03
CA GLY A 828 -17.70 68.06 -5.27
C GLY A 828 -16.30 67.45 -5.47
N GLU A 829 -15.60 67.18 -4.38
CA GLU A 829 -14.27 66.54 -4.37
C GLU A 829 -14.31 65.01 -4.37
N GLU A 830 -15.50 64.40 -4.43
CA GLU A 830 -15.68 62.94 -4.44
C GLU A 830 -16.19 62.45 -5.81
N ALA A 831 -15.55 61.40 -6.34
CA ALA A 831 -16.06 60.55 -7.39
C ALA A 831 -16.90 59.42 -6.77
N ILE A 832 -18.19 59.36 -7.11
CA ILE A 832 -19.17 58.43 -6.56
C ILE A 832 -19.51 57.35 -7.59
N TYR A 833 -19.41 56.10 -7.15
CA TYR A 833 -19.86 54.92 -7.87
C TYR A 833 -21.02 54.25 -7.13
N THR A 834 -22.17 54.11 -7.78
CA THR A 834 -23.31 53.38 -7.22
C THR A 834 -23.13 51.88 -7.48
N LEU A 835 -22.92 51.08 -6.43
CA LEU A 835 -22.77 49.64 -6.55
C LEU A 835 -24.10 48.98 -6.96
N PRO A 836 -24.07 47.87 -7.73
CA PRO A 836 -25.26 47.22 -8.27
C PRO A 836 -25.99 46.36 -7.23
N LEU A 837 -26.22 46.89 -6.03
CA LEU A 837 -26.94 46.21 -4.95
C LEU A 837 -28.07 47.09 -4.44
N ARG A 838 -29.28 46.55 -4.47
CA ARG A 838 -30.49 47.20 -3.95
C ARG A 838 -31.06 46.34 -2.85
N VAL A 839 -31.26 46.94 -1.69
CA VAL A 839 -31.73 46.24 -0.49
C VAL A 839 -32.89 47.01 0.10
N SER A 840 -33.91 46.32 0.62
CA SER A 840 -35.02 47.00 1.30
C SER A 840 -34.54 47.68 2.59
N LEU A 841 -35.20 48.78 3.00
CA LEU A 841 -34.99 49.43 4.29
C LEU A 841 -35.05 48.46 5.50
N PHE A 842 -35.83 47.40 5.42
CA PHE A 842 -35.93 46.39 6.49
C PHE A 842 -34.71 45.46 6.56
N GLU A 843 -33.93 45.39 5.49
CA GLU A 843 -32.80 44.48 5.33
C GLU A 843 -31.45 45.17 5.54
N THR A 844 -31.43 46.46 5.87
CA THR A 844 -30.21 47.25 6.03
C THR A 844 -29.28 46.70 7.12
N ASN A 845 -29.83 46.10 8.18
CA ASN A 845 -29.06 45.40 9.21
C ASN A 845 -28.34 44.14 8.70
N LEU A 846 -28.96 43.39 7.78
CA LEU A 846 -28.34 42.22 7.17
C LEU A 846 -27.23 42.65 6.21
N LEU A 847 -27.49 43.70 5.43
CA LEU A 847 -26.50 44.30 4.53
C LEU A 847 -25.27 44.80 5.30
N TYR A 848 -25.46 45.50 6.42
CA TYR A 848 -24.38 45.95 7.28
C TYR A 848 -23.50 44.78 7.77
N ARG A 849 -24.11 43.68 8.23
CA ARG A 849 -23.37 42.48 8.65
C ARG A 849 -22.62 41.82 7.51
N PHE A 850 -23.24 41.74 6.34
CA PHE A 850 -22.60 41.19 5.15
C PHE A 850 -21.36 41.98 4.74
N ILE A 851 -21.44 43.30 4.70
CA ILE A 851 -20.31 44.16 4.35
C ILE A 851 -19.16 43.96 5.35
N LYS A 852 -19.48 43.85 6.65
CA LYS A 852 -18.50 43.61 7.72
C LYS A 852 -17.86 42.23 7.68
N GLU A 853 -18.59 41.19 7.27
CA GLU A 853 -18.08 39.81 7.22
C GLU A 853 -17.36 39.48 5.89
N ALA A 854 -17.90 39.93 4.75
CA ALA A 854 -17.48 39.49 3.42
C ALA A 854 -16.58 40.50 2.69
N ILE A 855 -16.80 41.80 2.90
CA ILE A 855 -16.15 42.86 2.10
C ILE A 855 -15.00 43.51 2.86
N VAL A 856 -15.26 43.92 4.10
CA VAL A 856 -14.37 44.75 4.91
C VAL A 856 -13.47 43.90 5.81
N SER A 857 -12.15 44.01 5.65
CA SER A 857 -11.19 43.43 6.60
C SER A 857 -11.10 44.32 7.85
N PRO A 858 -11.06 43.77 9.08
CA PRO A 858 -10.95 44.57 10.31
C PRO A 858 -9.72 45.50 10.35
N LYS A 859 -8.68 45.20 9.57
CA LYS A 859 -7.44 45.98 9.47
C LYS A 859 -7.55 47.20 8.55
N GLU A 860 -8.55 47.24 7.67
CA GLU A 860 -8.71 48.27 6.63
C GLU A 860 -9.67 49.39 7.04
N VAL A 861 -10.36 49.25 8.18
CA VAL A 861 -11.37 50.22 8.64
C VAL A 861 -10.73 51.38 9.38
N ILE A 862 -10.89 52.59 8.84
CA ILE A 862 -10.46 53.85 9.47
C ILE A 862 -11.57 54.37 10.40
N SER A 863 -12.83 54.35 9.95
CA SER A 863 -13.98 54.82 10.74
C SER A 863 -15.28 54.13 10.35
N GLU A 864 -16.15 53.90 11.34
CA GLU A 864 -17.47 53.29 11.19
C GLU A 864 -18.53 54.20 11.82
N TYR A 865 -19.62 54.44 11.07
CA TYR A 865 -20.77 55.21 11.53
C TYR A 865 -22.07 54.48 11.17
N MET A 866 -22.99 54.38 12.13
CA MET A 866 -24.34 53.83 11.94
C MET A 866 -25.35 54.82 12.53
N GLY A 867 -26.23 55.37 11.70
CA GLY A 867 -27.28 56.29 12.12
C GLY A 867 -28.49 55.57 12.71
N GLU A 868 -29.33 56.32 13.44
CA GLU A 868 -30.60 55.83 14.01
C GLU A 868 -31.56 55.26 12.96
N ASP A 869 -31.45 55.75 11.72
CA ASP A 869 -32.24 55.32 10.56
C ASP A 869 -31.76 53.99 9.93
N GLY A 870 -30.75 53.33 10.53
CA GLY A 870 -30.17 52.08 10.03
C GLY A 870 -29.16 52.24 8.90
N MET A 871 -28.96 53.46 8.40
CA MET A 871 -27.98 53.82 7.37
C MET A 871 -26.57 53.85 7.96
N PHE A 872 -25.57 53.38 7.21
CA PHE A 872 -24.21 53.28 7.69
C PHE A 872 -23.17 53.80 6.67
N ARG A 873 -22.01 54.22 7.19
CA ARG A 873 -20.84 54.64 6.42
C ARG A 873 -19.59 53.94 6.96
N PHE A 874 -18.81 53.34 6.07
CA PHE A 874 -17.49 52.77 6.34
C PHE A 874 -16.43 53.53 5.56
N THR A 875 -15.43 54.06 6.25
CA THR A 875 -14.24 54.65 5.62
C THR A 875 -13.12 53.61 5.67
N LEU A 876 -12.62 53.22 4.51
CA LEU A 876 -11.61 52.18 4.32
C LEU A 876 -10.31 52.79 3.79
N GLY A 877 -9.17 52.37 4.33
CA GLY A 877 -7.86 52.70 3.77
C GLY A 877 -7.36 51.56 2.90
N ILE A 878 -7.44 51.71 1.58
CA ILE A 878 -7.01 50.68 0.63
C ILE A 878 -5.58 51.01 0.18
N LEU A 879 -4.64 50.09 0.41
CA LEU A 879 -3.29 50.20 -0.17
C LEU A 879 -3.33 49.78 -1.64
N THR A 880 -2.89 50.65 -2.54
CA THR A 880 -2.68 50.30 -3.94
C THR A 880 -1.42 49.44 -4.13
N PRO A 881 -1.25 48.77 -5.29
CA PRO A 881 -0.01 48.04 -5.62
C PRO A 881 1.25 48.91 -5.52
N ASP A 882 1.11 50.22 -5.76
CA ASP A 882 2.17 51.23 -5.66
C ASP A 882 2.35 51.79 -4.23
N ASN A 883 1.74 51.16 -3.22
CA ASN A 883 1.85 51.48 -1.80
C ASN A 883 1.27 52.86 -1.39
N PHE A 884 0.41 53.47 -2.22
CA PHE A 884 -0.31 54.70 -1.88
C PHE A 884 -1.64 54.36 -1.17
N PRO A 885 -1.93 54.93 0.01
CA PRO A 885 -3.19 54.71 0.69
C PRO A 885 -4.30 55.57 0.07
N ILE A 886 -5.34 54.93 -0.48
CA ILE A 886 -6.55 55.59 -0.96
C ILE A 886 -7.65 55.41 0.08
N ASN A 887 -8.20 56.52 0.57
CA ASN A 887 -9.35 56.51 1.47
C ASN A 887 -10.64 56.37 0.65
N VAL A 888 -11.28 55.23 0.78
CA VAL A 888 -12.52 54.91 0.07
C VAL A 888 -13.66 54.82 1.06
N THR A 889 -14.77 55.54 0.83
CA THR A 889 -15.91 55.50 1.75
C THR A 889 -17.13 54.83 1.12
N LEU A 890 -17.57 53.73 1.74
CA LEU A 890 -18.81 53.05 1.43
C LEU A 890 -19.92 53.68 2.26
N ARG A 891 -20.94 54.23 1.61
CA ARG A 891 -22.10 54.82 2.30
C ARG A 891 -23.39 54.25 1.74
N THR A 892 -24.36 54.03 2.60
CA THR A 892 -25.73 53.74 2.16
C THR A 892 -26.49 55.03 1.89
N VAL A 893 -27.26 55.07 0.80
CA VAL A 893 -28.16 56.19 0.47
C VAL A 893 -29.56 55.66 0.27
N LYS A 894 -30.54 56.32 0.91
CA LYS A 894 -31.95 55.96 0.83
C LYS A 894 -32.55 56.57 -0.44
N LYS A 895 -33.19 55.74 -1.25
CA LYS A 895 -33.90 56.18 -2.45
C LYS A 895 -35.29 55.53 -2.48
N GLY A 896 -36.28 56.23 -1.89
CA GLY A 896 -37.61 55.67 -1.68
C GLY A 896 -37.58 54.57 -0.62
N ASP A 897 -38.10 53.39 -0.97
CA ASP A 897 -38.12 52.19 -0.12
C ASP A 897 -36.87 51.29 -0.25
N GLU A 898 -35.96 51.66 -1.16
CA GLU A 898 -34.71 50.96 -1.42
C GLU A 898 -33.52 51.71 -0.80
N VAL A 899 -32.55 50.93 -0.33
CA VAL A 899 -31.24 51.38 0.12
C VAL A 899 -30.22 50.99 -0.94
N LEU A 900 -29.50 51.99 -1.45
CA LEU A 900 -28.40 51.85 -2.39
C LEU A 900 -27.07 51.93 -1.66
N LEU A 901 -26.07 51.20 -2.14
CA LEU A 901 -24.71 51.27 -1.63
C LEU A 901 -23.85 52.10 -2.60
N GLU A 902 -23.32 53.22 -2.12
CA GLU A 902 -22.44 54.10 -2.88
C GLU A 902 -21.01 53.99 -2.38
N LEU A 903 -20.07 53.85 -3.30
CA LEU A 903 -18.64 53.94 -3.07
C LEU A 903 -18.19 55.34 -3.47
N SER A 904 -17.56 56.07 -2.55
CA SER A 904 -17.02 57.41 -2.78
C SER A 904 -15.50 57.38 -2.66
N ILE A 905 -14.85 58.00 -3.62
CA ILE A 905 -13.40 57.99 -3.81
C ILE A 905 -12.99 59.45 -4.05
N PRO A 906 -11.80 59.90 -3.62
CA PRO A 906 -11.34 61.26 -3.93
C PRO A 906 -11.23 61.46 -5.45
N ALA A 907 -11.63 62.63 -5.95
CA ALA A 907 -11.70 62.94 -7.38
C ALA A 907 -10.35 62.79 -8.11
N GLU A 908 -9.23 62.95 -7.40
CA GLU A 908 -7.86 62.79 -7.91
C GLU A 908 -7.59 61.38 -8.48
N PHE A 909 -8.31 60.37 -8.01
CA PHE A 909 -8.13 58.97 -8.42
C PHE A 909 -9.14 58.50 -9.48
N LYS A 910 -9.88 59.42 -10.12
CA LYS A 910 -10.91 59.07 -11.12
C LYS A 910 -10.36 58.29 -12.32
N GLU A 911 -9.15 58.63 -12.77
CA GLU A 911 -8.51 58.02 -13.95
C GLU A 911 -7.54 56.88 -13.58
N TYR A 912 -7.50 56.48 -12.32
CA TYR A 912 -6.55 55.49 -11.84
C TYR A 912 -6.87 54.09 -12.40
N LEU A 913 -5.95 53.53 -13.21
CA LEU A 913 -6.12 52.30 -13.98
C LEU A 913 -6.53 51.08 -13.12
N HIS A 914 -5.96 50.96 -11.92
CA HIS A 914 -6.20 49.84 -10.99
C HIS A 914 -7.43 50.01 -10.07
N LEU A 915 -8.10 51.18 -10.13
CA LEU A 915 -9.35 51.41 -9.40
C LEU A 915 -10.42 50.41 -9.85
N SER A 916 -10.45 50.12 -11.15
CA SER A 916 -11.41 49.21 -11.77
C SER A 916 -11.34 47.79 -11.20
N GLU A 917 -10.15 47.29 -10.89
CA GLU A 917 -9.93 45.96 -10.31
C GLU A 917 -10.41 45.88 -8.85
N THR A 918 -10.23 46.97 -8.10
CA THR A 918 -10.64 47.07 -6.70
C THR A 918 -12.16 47.13 -6.58
N ILE A 919 -12.81 47.98 -7.39
CA ILE A 919 -14.28 48.09 -7.44
C ILE A 919 -14.87 46.74 -7.87
N ARG A 920 -14.27 46.06 -8.86
CA ARG A 920 -14.72 44.74 -9.31
C ARG A 920 -14.62 43.67 -8.23
N ARG A 921 -13.55 43.66 -7.42
CA ARG A 921 -13.43 42.73 -6.28
C ARG A 921 -14.55 42.93 -5.27
N ILE A 922 -14.98 44.18 -5.08
CA ILE A 922 -16.13 44.51 -4.22
C ILE A 922 -17.43 44.05 -4.87
N GLU A 923 -17.63 44.29 -6.16
CA GLU A 923 -18.81 43.81 -6.91
C GLU A 923 -18.95 42.28 -6.89
N GLU A 924 -17.85 41.55 -7.13
CA GLU A 924 -17.82 40.08 -7.12
C GLU A 924 -18.25 39.54 -5.76
N LYS A 925 -17.73 40.12 -4.68
CA LYS A 925 -18.17 39.78 -3.33
C LYS A 925 -19.66 40.08 -3.12
N ILE A 926 -20.13 41.25 -3.59
CA ILE A 926 -21.53 41.68 -3.48
C ILE A 926 -22.51 40.71 -4.17
N LEU A 927 -22.12 40.09 -5.29
CA LEU A 927 -22.96 39.10 -5.98
C LEU A 927 -23.33 37.91 -5.06
N HIS A 928 -22.48 37.57 -4.10
CA HIS A 928 -22.73 36.51 -3.13
C HIS A 928 -23.60 36.93 -1.93
N TYR A 929 -24.13 38.16 -1.91
CA TYR A 929 -25.03 38.63 -0.83
C TYR A 929 -26.27 37.74 -0.68
N SER A 930 -26.87 37.30 -1.79
CA SER A 930 -28.08 36.45 -1.76
C SER A 930 -27.80 35.07 -1.15
N GLU A 931 -26.71 34.43 -1.56
CA GLU A 931 -26.28 33.12 -1.02
C GLU A 931 -25.95 33.23 0.47
N TRP A 932 -25.17 34.26 0.86
CA TRP A 932 -24.83 34.52 2.25
C TRP A 932 -26.09 34.79 3.10
N LYS A 933 -27.05 35.55 2.55
CA LYS A 933 -28.35 35.81 3.20
C LYS A 933 -29.12 34.50 3.40
N GLU A 934 -29.24 33.65 2.38
CA GLU A 934 -29.95 32.37 2.49
C GLU A 934 -29.35 31.47 3.57
N ASP A 935 -28.02 31.34 3.62
CA ASP A 935 -27.33 30.54 4.62
C ASP A 935 -27.59 31.04 6.05
N LYS A 936 -27.49 32.36 6.27
CA LYS A 936 -27.70 32.96 7.60
C LYS A 936 -29.18 32.95 8.01
N VAL A 937 -30.09 33.20 7.08
CA VAL A 937 -31.54 33.17 7.31
C VAL A 937 -32.01 31.74 7.59
N ARG A 938 -31.51 30.73 6.86
CA ARG A 938 -31.78 29.31 7.14
C ARG A 938 -31.32 28.91 8.54
N LEU A 939 -30.13 29.33 8.96
CA LEU A 939 -29.64 29.13 10.33
C LEU A 939 -30.53 29.83 11.38
N MET A 940 -31.07 31.02 11.09
CA MET A 940 -32.03 31.69 11.97
C MET A 940 -33.35 30.93 12.08
N TYR A 941 -33.86 30.33 11.00
CA TYR A 941 -35.09 29.54 11.04
C TYR A 941 -34.93 28.23 11.83
N ILE A 942 -33.79 27.55 11.69
CA ILE A 942 -33.50 26.30 12.44
C ILE A 942 -33.39 26.56 13.96
N ARG A 943 -32.97 27.78 14.36
CA ARG A 943 -32.79 28.17 15.77
C ARG A 943 -34.00 28.87 16.40
N ARG A 944 -35.12 29.07 15.70
CA ARG A 944 -36.30 29.70 16.32
C ARG A 944 -36.91 28.76 17.36
N GLU A 945 -36.70 29.07 18.63
CA GLU A 945 -37.54 28.57 19.72
C GLU A 945 -39.00 28.95 19.46
N LYS A 946 -39.91 28.05 19.85
CA LYS A 946 -41.36 28.15 19.62
C LYS A 946 -41.86 29.52 20.12
N PRO A 947 -42.66 30.28 19.35
CA PRO A 947 -43.17 31.57 19.82
C PRO A 947 -43.96 31.37 21.12
N GLU A 948 -43.60 32.11 22.17
CA GLU A 948 -44.31 32.09 23.45
C GLU A 948 -45.77 32.53 23.24
N ALA A 949 -46.69 31.90 23.98
CA ALA A 949 -48.11 32.22 23.92
C ALA A 949 -48.36 33.72 24.22
N PRO A 950 -49.39 34.34 23.62
CA PRO A 950 -49.71 35.74 23.90
C PRO A 950 -50.04 35.91 25.39
N LYS A 951 -49.20 36.69 26.10
CA LYS A 951 -49.37 36.99 27.53
C LYS A 951 -50.69 37.71 27.78
N THR A 952 -51.39 37.35 28.86
CA THR A 952 -52.66 37.97 29.25
C THR A 952 -52.44 39.38 29.84
N LEU A 953 -53.51 40.18 29.97
CA LEU A 953 -53.43 41.54 30.54
C LEU A 953 -52.87 41.51 31.97
N GLU A 954 -53.34 40.59 32.82
CA GLU A 954 -52.81 40.39 34.17
C GLU A 954 -51.31 40.03 34.16
N ASP A 955 -50.86 39.14 33.27
CA ASP A 955 -49.43 38.81 33.14
C ASP A 955 -48.60 40.03 32.73
N LEU A 956 -49.11 40.83 31.79
CA LEU A 956 -48.43 42.04 31.34
C LEU A 956 -48.37 43.12 32.43
N LEU A 957 -49.41 43.24 33.26
CA LEU A 957 -49.43 44.14 34.42
C LEU A 957 -48.46 43.67 35.51
N GLN A 958 -48.37 42.36 35.76
CA GLN A 958 -47.42 41.77 36.70
C GLN A 958 -45.96 41.94 36.24
N ASP A 959 -45.70 41.70 34.96
CA ASP A 959 -44.40 41.96 34.33
C ASP A 959 -44.04 43.44 34.44
N ALA A 960 -45.00 44.34 34.18
CA ALA A 960 -44.75 45.77 34.31
C ALA A 960 -44.48 46.19 35.75
N HIS A 961 -45.19 45.64 36.74
CA HIS A 961 -44.97 45.91 38.16
C HIS A 961 -43.61 45.40 38.65
N SER A 962 -43.22 44.18 38.27
CA SER A 962 -41.91 43.62 38.66
C SER A 962 -40.76 44.43 38.08
N LEU A 963 -40.82 44.76 36.79
CA LEU A 963 -39.82 45.61 36.13
C LEU A 963 -39.80 47.03 36.72
N TYR A 964 -40.95 47.58 37.10
CA TYR A 964 -41.03 48.88 37.74
C TYR A 964 -40.40 48.88 39.14
N SER A 965 -40.66 47.85 39.93
CA SER A 965 -40.05 47.66 41.26
C SER A 965 -38.52 47.52 41.18
N GLU A 966 -38.02 46.73 40.23
CA GLU A 966 -36.59 46.63 39.96
C GLU A 966 -36.00 47.97 39.51
N TYR A 967 -36.74 48.72 38.68
CA TYR A 967 -36.33 50.04 38.24
C TYR A 967 -36.24 51.02 39.43
N GLU A 968 -37.24 51.08 40.29
CA GLU A 968 -37.21 51.93 41.49
C GLU A 968 -36.06 51.56 42.44
N ASP A 969 -35.82 50.27 42.70
CA ASP A 969 -34.71 49.84 43.56
C ASP A 969 -33.35 50.28 43.00
N ILE A 970 -33.14 50.23 41.68
CA ILE A 970 -31.90 50.73 41.07
C ILE A 970 -31.84 52.27 41.12
N VAL A 971 -32.96 52.98 40.95
CA VAL A 971 -33.00 54.45 41.12
C VAL A 971 -32.66 54.84 42.57
N GLU A 972 -33.21 54.13 43.56
CA GLU A 972 -32.92 54.31 44.98
C GLU A 972 -31.43 54.08 45.27
N LYS A 973 -30.85 53.00 44.73
CA LYS A 973 -29.41 52.70 44.80
C LYS A 973 -28.55 53.76 44.13
N SER A 974 -28.99 54.31 42.99
CA SER A 974 -28.32 55.42 42.31
C SER A 974 -28.33 56.70 43.17
N ARG A 975 -29.47 57.05 43.76
CA ARG A 975 -29.57 58.19 44.71
C ARG A 975 -28.73 57.99 45.96
N ARG A 976 -28.62 56.76 46.48
CA ARG A 976 -27.73 56.43 47.60
C ARG A 976 -26.25 56.57 47.19
N LEU A 977 -25.87 56.10 46.00
CA LEU A 977 -24.53 56.27 45.45
C LEU A 977 -24.15 57.75 45.34
N GLU A 978 -25.11 58.60 44.96
CA GLU A 978 -24.93 60.05 44.85
C GLU A 978 -24.73 60.72 46.21
N ARG A 979 -25.46 60.29 47.25
CA ARG A 979 -25.27 60.77 48.63
C ARG A 979 -23.90 60.40 49.21
N ILE A 980 -23.35 59.24 48.85
CA ILE A 980 -22.03 58.78 49.34
C ILE A 980 -20.85 59.20 48.43
N LYS A 981 -21.10 60.00 47.38
CA LYS A 981 -20.12 60.41 46.36
C LYS A 981 -18.82 60.98 46.96
N HIS A 982 -18.91 61.70 48.08
CA HIS A 982 -17.75 62.32 48.74
C HIS A 982 -16.92 61.35 49.60
N THR A 983 -17.41 60.13 49.85
CA THR A 983 -16.76 59.11 50.68
C THR A 983 -16.12 57.96 49.88
N VAL A 984 -16.32 57.91 48.56
CA VAL A 984 -15.88 56.82 47.67
C VAL A 984 -14.88 57.33 46.63
N SER A 985 -13.91 56.51 46.21
CA SER A 985 -12.92 56.91 45.20
C SER A 985 -13.56 57.31 43.86
N PRO A 986 -13.03 58.30 43.12
CA PRO A 986 -13.63 58.78 41.86
C PRO A 986 -13.78 57.69 40.80
N ARG A 987 -12.82 56.76 40.73
CA ARG A 987 -12.83 55.64 39.77
C ARG A 987 -13.92 54.62 40.12
N THR A 988 -14.07 54.30 41.40
CA THR A 988 -15.11 53.37 41.88
C THR A 988 -16.50 53.99 41.71
N TYR A 989 -16.67 55.28 42.05
CA TYR A 989 -17.92 56.01 41.82
C TYR A 989 -18.33 55.99 40.35
N LYS A 990 -17.40 56.32 39.43
CA LYS A 990 -17.67 56.28 37.98
C LYS A 990 -18.07 54.89 37.50
N MET A 991 -17.36 53.84 37.92
CA MET A 991 -17.69 52.47 37.53
C MET A 991 -19.09 52.04 37.98
N TYR A 992 -19.50 52.34 39.22
CA TYR A 992 -20.83 52.01 39.72
C TYR A 992 -21.91 52.89 39.08
N ARG A 993 -21.62 54.17 38.83
CA ARG A 993 -22.52 55.09 38.12
C ARG A 993 -22.81 54.58 36.71
N ASP A 994 -21.77 54.30 35.91
CA ASP A 994 -21.93 53.80 34.54
C ASP A 994 -22.69 52.45 34.52
N ARG A 995 -22.44 51.59 35.51
CA ARG A 995 -23.15 50.31 35.67
C ARG A 995 -24.64 50.51 35.98
N TYR A 996 -25.00 51.42 36.89
CA TYR A 996 -26.40 51.69 37.22
C TYR A 996 -27.11 52.45 36.09
N GLU A 997 -26.46 53.41 35.43
CA GLU A 997 -27.02 54.10 34.27
C GLU A 997 -27.32 53.12 33.12
N LYS A 998 -26.39 52.19 32.82
CA LYS A 998 -26.62 51.15 31.82
C LYS A 998 -27.72 50.17 32.21
N LYS A 999 -27.81 49.78 33.49
CA LYS A 999 -28.93 48.93 33.96
C LYS A 999 -30.28 49.67 33.87
N LEU A 1000 -30.31 50.94 34.26
CA LEU A 1000 -31.50 51.77 34.17
C LEU A 1000 -31.94 52.00 32.73
N SER A 1001 -31.02 52.13 31.77
CA SER A 1001 -31.39 52.27 30.35
C SER A 1001 -32.00 50.98 29.79
N VAL A 1002 -31.41 49.82 30.12
CA VAL A 1002 -31.97 48.51 29.73
C VAL A 1002 -33.35 48.28 30.33
N LEU A 1003 -33.53 48.54 31.63
CA LEU A 1003 -34.83 48.39 32.31
C LEU A 1003 -35.87 49.36 31.75
N ALA A 1004 -35.51 50.62 31.48
CA ALA A 1004 -36.42 51.59 30.87
C ALA A 1004 -36.87 51.18 29.47
N THR A 1005 -35.97 50.65 28.62
CA THR A 1005 -36.34 50.14 27.29
C THR A 1005 -37.30 48.95 27.41
N ARG A 1006 -37.08 48.02 28.35
CA ARG A 1006 -37.99 46.90 28.60
C ARG A 1006 -39.36 47.37 29.11
N LEU A 1007 -39.40 48.28 30.08
CA LEU A 1007 -40.63 48.93 30.56
C LEU A 1007 -41.38 49.64 29.42
N ARG A 1008 -40.67 50.31 28.51
CA ARG A 1008 -41.28 50.94 27.33
C ARG A 1008 -41.91 49.92 26.38
N MET A 1009 -41.24 48.80 26.13
CA MET A 1009 -41.77 47.72 25.29
C MET A 1009 -43.04 47.10 25.91
N VAL A 1010 -43.06 46.87 27.22
CA VAL A 1010 -44.26 46.38 27.92
C VAL A 1010 -45.37 47.44 27.93
N SER A 1011 -45.03 48.71 28.13
CA SER A 1011 -45.98 49.83 28.08
C SER A 1011 -46.62 49.99 26.70
N LEU A 1012 -45.89 49.75 25.60
CA LEU A 1012 -46.46 49.77 24.24
C LEU A 1012 -47.46 48.64 24.05
N LYS A 1013 -47.19 47.45 24.60
CA LYS A 1013 -48.12 46.30 24.57
C LYS A 1013 -49.36 46.52 25.45
N LEU A 1014 -49.25 47.28 26.53
CA LEU A 1014 -50.38 47.67 27.40
C LEU A 1014 -51.24 48.79 26.79
N GLU A 1015 -50.77 49.49 25.75
CA GLU A 1015 -51.45 50.66 25.20
C GLU A 1015 -52.82 50.38 24.54
N PRO A 1016 -53.00 49.29 23.76
CA PRO A 1016 -54.32 48.90 23.26
C PRO A 1016 -55.30 48.60 24.40
N HIS A 1017 -54.84 47.86 25.41
CA HIS A 1017 -55.64 47.52 26.59
C HIS A 1017 -55.98 48.73 27.44
N TYR A 1018 -55.10 49.72 27.55
CA TYR A 1018 -55.38 50.98 28.23
C TYR A 1018 -56.54 51.75 27.56
N LYS A 1019 -56.57 51.79 26.22
CA LYS A 1019 -57.67 52.42 25.47
C LYS A 1019 -58.98 51.66 25.67
N GLU A 1020 -58.93 50.33 25.66
CA GLU A 1020 -60.10 49.47 25.89
C GLU A 1020 -60.65 49.61 27.32
N LEU A 1021 -59.78 49.59 28.34
CA LEU A 1021 -60.17 49.80 29.74
C LEU A 1021 -60.79 51.18 29.96
N LYS A 1022 -60.26 52.23 29.32
CA LYS A 1022 -60.81 53.59 29.42
C LYS A 1022 -62.20 53.70 28.79
N ALA A 1023 -62.42 53.04 27.65
CA ALA A 1023 -63.73 52.95 27.03
C ALA A 1023 -64.73 52.18 27.92
N LYS A 1024 -64.32 51.02 28.46
CA LYS A 1024 -65.13 50.24 29.43
C LYS A 1024 -65.46 51.04 30.68
N LEU A 1025 -64.51 51.79 31.24
CA LEU A 1025 -64.74 52.66 32.39
C LEU A 1025 -65.82 53.72 32.10
N SER A 1026 -65.77 54.34 30.92
CA SER A 1026 -66.76 55.34 30.50
C SER A 1026 -68.16 54.75 30.37
N ASP A 1027 -68.28 53.53 29.85
CA ASP A 1027 -69.56 52.80 29.71
C ASP A 1027 -70.13 52.41 31.09
N VAL A 1028 -69.28 51.90 31.99
CA VAL A 1028 -69.69 51.58 33.38
C VAL A 1028 -70.13 52.83 34.14
N VAL A 1029 -69.43 53.96 33.98
CA VAL A 1029 -69.83 55.24 34.58
C VAL A 1029 -71.20 55.69 34.06
N SER A 1030 -71.43 55.65 32.75
CA SER A 1030 -72.72 56.00 32.15
C SER A 1030 -73.85 55.13 32.71
N ARG A 1031 -73.64 53.82 32.86
CA ARG A 1031 -74.64 52.90 33.43
C ARG A 1031 -74.90 53.14 34.92
N ILE A 1032 -73.88 53.48 35.69
CA ILE A 1032 -74.06 53.88 37.10
C ILE A 1032 -74.87 55.17 37.16
N GLU A 1033 -74.57 56.16 36.30
CA GLU A 1033 -75.31 57.42 36.22
C GLU A 1033 -76.77 57.20 35.81
N GLU A 1034 -77.04 56.34 34.82
CA GLU A 1034 -78.41 55.95 34.43
C GLU A 1034 -79.19 55.32 35.59
N LEU A 1035 -78.58 54.38 36.32
CA LEU A 1035 -79.20 53.75 37.48
C LEU A 1035 -79.40 54.73 38.65
N ASP A 1036 -78.45 55.65 38.88
CA ASP A 1036 -78.55 56.71 39.87
C ASP A 1036 -79.70 57.68 39.54
N VAL A 1037 -79.88 58.01 38.26
CA VAL A 1037 -80.97 58.86 37.78
C VAL A 1037 -82.32 58.14 37.89
N ALA A 1038 -82.41 56.88 37.45
CA ALA A 1038 -83.64 56.08 37.53
C ALA A 1038 -84.08 55.83 38.98
N PHE A 1039 -83.14 55.66 39.93
CA PHE A 1039 -83.42 55.62 41.36
C PHE A 1039 -83.93 56.98 41.90
N LYS A 1040 -83.29 58.09 41.53
CA LYS A 1040 -83.70 59.45 41.96
C LYS A 1040 -85.08 59.86 41.43
N ILE A 1041 -85.48 59.36 40.27
CA ILE A 1041 -86.79 59.61 39.66
C ILE A 1041 -87.88 58.64 40.20
N GLY A 1042 -87.48 57.60 40.95
CA GLY A 1042 -88.38 56.66 41.61
C GLY A 1042 -88.80 55.45 40.78
N GLU A 1043 -88.13 55.17 39.66
CA GLU A 1043 -88.42 54.01 38.79
C GLU A 1043 -87.84 52.69 39.33
N LEU A 1044 -86.88 52.74 40.25
CA LEU A 1044 -86.26 51.58 40.91
C LEU A 1044 -86.48 51.62 42.42
N SER A 1045 -86.76 50.47 43.04
CA SER A 1045 -86.74 50.35 44.50
C SER A 1045 -85.30 50.39 45.05
N GLU A 1046 -85.14 50.77 46.31
CA GLU A 1046 -83.82 50.89 46.94
C GLU A 1046 -83.04 49.56 46.95
N GLU A 1047 -83.73 48.43 47.16
CA GLU A 1047 -83.12 47.09 47.10
C GLU A 1047 -82.69 46.69 45.68
N GLU A 1048 -83.50 47.00 44.66
CA GLU A 1048 -83.14 46.71 43.26
C GLU A 1048 -82.03 47.61 42.73
N TYR A 1049 -81.99 48.87 43.15
CA TYR A 1049 -80.93 49.81 42.83
C TYR A 1049 -79.60 49.34 43.43
N LEU A 1050 -79.55 49.03 44.73
CA LEU A 1050 -78.33 48.55 45.39
C LEU A 1050 -77.82 47.24 44.76
N ARG A 1051 -78.73 46.31 44.42
CA ARG A 1051 -78.37 45.03 43.78
C ARG A 1051 -77.75 45.21 42.39
N LYS A 1052 -78.20 46.22 41.62
CA LYS A 1052 -77.68 46.49 40.26
C LYS A 1052 -76.45 47.41 40.26
N VAL A 1053 -76.37 48.36 41.19
CA VAL A 1053 -75.26 49.34 41.24
C VAL A 1053 -74.02 48.80 41.96
N GLU A 1054 -74.16 47.96 42.99
CA GLU A 1054 -72.99 47.37 43.67
C GLU A 1054 -72.01 46.64 42.73
N PRO A 1055 -72.43 45.70 41.85
CA PRO A 1055 -71.50 45.02 40.97
C PRO A 1055 -70.80 45.98 40.01
N LEU A 1056 -71.51 47.00 39.50
CA LEU A 1056 -70.95 48.02 38.62
C LEU A 1056 -69.96 48.94 39.35
N ARG A 1057 -70.20 49.28 40.63
CA ARG A 1057 -69.23 50.03 41.44
C ARG A 1057 -67.96 49.24 41.72
N ARG A 1058 -68.07 47.91 41.94
CA ARG A 1058 -66.89 47.04 42.09
C ARG A 1058 -66.10 46.96 40.79
N GLU A 1059 -66.78 46.80 39.66
CA GLU A 1059 -66.16 46.81 38.33
C GLU A 1059 -65.49 48.16 38.00
N TYR A 1060 -66.15 49.28 38.32
CA TYR A 1060 -65.58 50.62 38.21
C TYR A 1060 -64.27 50.75 38.99
N ASN A 1061 -64.26 50.32 40.27
CA ASN A 1061 -63.08 50.41 41.12
C ASN A 1061 -61.93 49.51 40.62
N ASP A 1062 -62.24 48.31 40.11
CA ASP A 1062 -61.21 47.41 39.53
C ASP A 1062 -60.60 47.98 38.25
N ILE A 1063 -61.44 48.44 37.30
CA ILE A 1063 -60.97 49.05 36.05
C ILE A 1063 -60.16 50.32 36.33
N LYS A 1064 -60.61 51.16 37.26
CA LYS A 1064 -59.89 52.38 37.66
C LYS A 1064 -58.54 52.05 38.29
N GLY A 1065 -58.48 51.05 39.17
CA GLY A 1065 -57.22 50.58 39.76
C GLY A 1065 -56.22 50.10 38.72
N LYS A 1066 -56.68 49.35 37.69
CA LYS A 1066 -55.83 48.89 36.58
C LYS A 1066 -55.34 50.05 35.70
N ILE A 1067 -56.17 51.06 35.46
CA ILE A 1067 -55.80 52.28 34.71
C ILE A 1067 -54.73 53.09 35.48
N ASP A 1068 -54.93 53.32 36.78
CA ASP A 1068 -54.00 54.08 37.62
C ASP A 1068 -52.62 53.41 37.68
N ALA A 1069 -52.57 52.07 37.72
CA ALA A 1069 -51.32 51.31 37.66
C ALA A 1069 -50.55 51.55 36.33
N ILE A 1070 -51.26 51.56 35.20
CA ILE A 1070 -50.67 51.84 33.88
C ILE A 1070 -50.19 53.30 33.78
N GLU A 1071 -50.93 54.26 34.36
CA GLU A 1071 -50.54 55.68 34.36
C GLU A 1071 -49.28 55.95 35.19
N LYS A 1072 -49.12 55.29 36.34
CA LYS A 1072 -47.87 55.36 37.13
C LYS A 1072 -46.63 54.90 36.33
N ILE A 1073 -46.78 53.87 35.49
CA ILE A 1073 -45.68 53.41 34.62
C ILE A 1073 -45.41 54.42 33.50
N LYS A 1074 -46.46 54.99 32.88
CA LYS A 1074 -46.33 55.99 31.81
C LYS A 1074 -45.69 57.30 32.29
N THR A 1075 -45.98 57.75 33.51
CA THR A 1075 -45.39 58.97 34.07
C THR A 1075 -43.88 58.84 34.29
N VAL A 1076 -43.40 57.68 34.75
CA VAL A 1076 -41.96 57.42 34.89
C VAL A 1076 -41.23 57.39 33.54
N LEU A 1077 -41.86 56.83 32.50
CA LEU A 1077 -41.31 56.86 31.14
C LEU A 1077 -41.26 58.29 30.55
N LYS A 1078 -42.22 59.16 30.90
CA LYS A 1078 -42.21 60.58 30.49
C LYS A 1078 -41.14 61.41 31.21
N GLY A 1079 -40.84 61.12 32.48
CA GLY A 1079 -39.85 61.86 33.27
C GLY A 1079 -38.40 61.76 32.80
N ARG A 1080 -38.10 60.88 31.83
CA ARG A 1080 -36.76 60.65 31.27
C ARG A 1080 -36.60 61.12 29.81
N LEU A 1081 -37.63 61.80 29.28
CA LEU A 1081 -37.66 62.44 27.96
C LEU A 1081 -37.22 63.92 28.01
N ILE A 1082 -36.62 64.36 29.12
CA ILE A 1082 -35.97 65.67 29.27
C ILE A 1082 -34.50 65.45 29.56
#